data_AF-A0A3R7LG22-F1
#
_entry.id   AF-A0A3R7LG22-F1
#
_cell.length_a   1.000
_cell.length_b   1.000
_cell.length_c   1.000
_cell.angle_alpha   90.00
_cell.angle_beta   90.00
_cell.angle_gamma   90.00
#
_symmetry.space_group_name_H-M   'P 1'
#
loop_
_entity.id
_entity.type
_entity.pdbx_description
1 polymer ?
#
loop_
_entity_poly.entity_id
_entity_poly.type
_entity_poly.pdbx_seq_one_letter_code
_entity_poly.pdbx_strand_id
1 'polypeptide(L)'
;MRARRFVAALPPHVQRCTRLQHRLYTPIWQPDPAVDHVAPLRESDETRTLWSPSVPIADVSDAVAAWIRFGNDPVLHTALPIIHAGRRVPTTTTTTMAADGSSSPLSLPRSTSPFAVVEDYMGTNMVFGSPEHVKDSAAVWASYFERRYLGQLRHSRRTAANHVGLVNAPEVFTDEADRPDTKWSQDTVFRERAYMAERFLKEKVSNLRQFERALKQAHPVEYLAFHDALQQQTLSLIPLPSPSVWHYEGSRRTQWAERFVPLSHAAQQFFADVLAPDVKKVGNTPEKVLQRVAAVFAEVGKVLLQRHRRCLNGRGWSALAPHEKDEFCMREVVRWAQQVELGEFDPPLDGEGDTAPAEWKSEHDAIMQLMTATLDGLSFSALDFWTHTIRCEEVETEHIHTEKRVRAISAAARKALYDATPYEAVLQGVVDAVARGQLDMAAAGFKPHINDIWCQLHYAKFGAATVTQHTTTASRQLHFFHAGSLKEVAATATLYYATKPLSSSLDYASPYKFRRSLVGLFSTYGVEMAYAIQRPLLLSAANLAKAEDLMRSVVTNAARPFGERRRAKIEQLRANHRRLTTPVKGVVVSAVASELLETGADLAEAARAKESHEAVTMWPLGARRVVSYDWPTPHLDALKRKTAAAGSAMTAQCVKEIQEIKRHAFVEVSLWRRVTVEEAKHQRDAVGEETLRVEEMVRSVPALAQVQQYATALYQRIEDAVPAPAVTDAQANKEKEEAASAWEFVVMLDDRAVINVNQTTELYLPHTDAKGVPFPQGEYRVRVRGFDVEMNPTLHPALCSEAFSKPFCVFDAIPQLVQQFFETAKPSTSEVPDISSSNFVAFCAFLREAGLDVPMRCEFEAGQVLNAEGDVFMEYFLELLRGDRFHQSCAEAGLTEVQRAIEPSCRAHWELHHPGANEEEWAEARRQVLDRAMAKEREWWFPNEMLDVTSISAGGTHSLTPEMYPAAVRYGRELCSVLAAEGQFDNNQGLAATCVVNGTGAAESITFSTGDHSSATTSIEEALSVAKGALRSAHDRHNTLTAFRLGPLSKQAQVLLFCGVNGMEFGGKYARTYVYAFEKAKKELAATFVSGREVPGVDEADVERVSEKEGVDRFASSTHPEQRKTQFVPRTGPGGSPLEDPVADQKSQWGR
;
A
#
# COMPACT_ATOMS: atom_id res chain seq x y z
N MET A 1 -38.08 33.71 8.60
CA MET A 1 -37.37 34.23 9.78
C MET A 1 -36.64 35.51 9.41
N ARG A 2 -36.98 36.62 10.09
CA ARG A 2 -36.48 37.98 9.79
C ARG A 2 -35.24 38.29 10.63
N ALA A 3 -34.08 38.41 9.98
CA ALA A 3 -32.99 39.27 10.43
C ALA A 3 -32.62 40.16 9.24
N ARG A 4 -33.26 41.34 9.15
CA ARG A 4 -32.97 42.36 8.14
C ARG A 4 -31.61 42.99 8.48
N ARG A 5 -30.58 42.75 7.67
CA ARG A 5 -29.39 43.61 7.60
C ARG A 5 -29.66 44.70 6.55
N PHE A 6 -30.06 45.88 7.03
CA PHE A 6 -29.98 47.13 6.27
C PHE A 6 -28.54 47.65 6.42
N VAL A 7 -27.79 47.72 5.32
CA VAL A 7 -26.64 48.62 5.21
C VAL A 7 -27.14 49.82 4.41
N ALA A 8 -27.53 50.88 5.10
CA ALA A 8 -27.81 52.16 4.47
C ALA A 8 -26.45 52.82 4.17
N ALA A 9 -26.15 53.02 2.89
CA ALA A 9 -25.13 53.99 2.48
C ALA A 9 -25.63 55.38 2.91
N LEU A 10 -24.91 56.04 3.82
CA LEU A 10 -25.23 57.41 4.23
C LEU A 10 -24.81 58.39 3.12
N PRO A 11 -25.67 59.36 2.73
CA PRO A 11 -25.31 60.45 1.83
C PRO A 11 -24.34 61.45 2.51
N PRO A 12 -23.59 62.27 1.75
CA PRO A 12 -22.55 63.16 2.27
C PRO A 12 -23.06 64.39 3.04
N HIS A 13 -24.35 64.45 3.40
CA HIS A 13 -24.94 65.55 4.15
C HIS A 13 -25.32 65.25 5.60
N VAL A 14 -24.94 64.09 6.16
CA VAL A 14 -25.15 63.76 7.58
C VAL A 14 -23.81 63.74 8.33
N GLN A 15 -23.04 64.83 8.23
CA GLN A 15 -21.88 65.08 9.12
C GLN A 15 -22.22 66.01 10.30
N ARG A 16 -23.50 66.34 10.51
CA ARG A 16 -23.94 67.14 11.66
C ARG A 16 -25.20 66.54 12.26
N CYS A 17 -25.03 65.61 13.20
CA CYS A 17 -25.88 65.37 14.38
C CYS A 17 -25.79 63.91 14.84
N THR A 18 -24.65 63.54 15.42
CA THR A 18 -24.61 62.55 16.49
C THR A 18 -23.84 63.19 17.63
N ARG A 19 -24.57 63.81 18.56
CA ARG A 19 -24.06 64.06 19.92
C ARG A 19 -23.92 62.68 20.59
N LEU A 20 -22.85 61.97 20.24
CA LEU A 20 -22.24 61.02 21.16
C LEU A 20 -21.83 61.85 22.37
N GLN A 21 -22.37 61.53 23.54
CA GLN A 21 -21.79 61.96 24.80
C GLN A 21 -20.39 61.34 24.89
N HIS A 22 -19.40 61.97 24.25
CA HIS A 22 -18.00 61.76 24.58
C HIS A 22 -17.86 62.10 26.05
N ARG A 23 -17.74 61.07 26.90
CA ARG A 23 -17.11 61.29 28.20
C ARG A 23 -15.72 61.84 27.89
N LEU A 24 -15.42 63.04 28.39
CA LEU A 24 -14.24 63.85 28.05
C LEU A 24 -12.87 63.20 28.34
N TYR A 25 -12.83 61.99 28.91
CA TYR A 25 -11.61 61.29 29.30
C TYR A 25 -11.28 60.05 28.42
N THR A 26 -12.11 59.67 27.44
CA THR A 26 -11.83 58.53 26.54
C THR A 26 -11.66 58.95 25.08
N PRO A 27 -10.69 58.36 24.33
CA PRO A 27 -9.80 57.28 24.74
C PRO A 27 -8.69 57.75 25.70
N ILE A 28 -8.26 56.90 26.64
CA ILE A 28 -7.23 57.23 27.65
C ILE A 28 -5.82 57.21 27.00
N TRP A 29 -5.61 56.38 25.98
CA TRP A 29 -4.39 56.30 25.16
C TRP A 29 -4.77 56.08 23.68
N GLN A 30 -3.80 56.26 22.78
CA GLN A 30 -4.02 56.01 21.35
C GLN A 30 -4.34 54.53 21.10
N PRO A 31 -5.34 54.20 20.26
CA PRO A 31 -5.57 52.82 19.84
C PRO A 31 -4.32 52.22 19.20
N ASP A 32 -4.16 50.90 19.35
CA ASP A 32 -3.05 50.18 18.73
C ASP A 32 -3.01 50.41 17.22
N PRO A 33 -1.81 50.47 16.61
CA PRO A 33 -1.67 50.60 15.16
C PRO A 33 -2.31 49.40 14.44
N ALA A 34 -2.71 49.60 13.17
CA ALA A 34 -3.34 48.57 12.33
C ALA A 34 -2.34 47.49 11.84
N VAL A 35 -1.68 46.80 12.77
CA VAL A 35 -0.70 45.74 12.50
C VAL A 35 -1.43 44.42 12.22
N ASP A 36 -1.12 43.77 11.10
CA ASP A 36 -1.57 42.40 10.82
C ASP A 36 -0.65 41.39 11.53
N HIS A 37 -1.13 40.83 12.64
CA HIS A 37 -0.41 39.82 13.42
C HIS A 37 -0.44 38.41 12.79
N VAL A 38 -1.29 38.17 11.78
CA VAL A 38 -1.43 36.86 11.12
C VAL A 38 -0.46 36.72 9.94
N ALA A 39 -0.26 37.80 9.18
CA ALA A 39 0.65 37.84 8.04
C ALA A 39 2.07 37.28 8.30
N PRO A 40 2.80 37.70 9.36
CA PRO A 40 4.16 37.20 9.59
C PRO A 40 4.20 35.70 9.92
N LEU A 41 3.17 35.18 10.61
CA LEU A 41 3.07 33.76 10.95
C LEU A 41 2.89 32.90 9.70
N ARG A 42 1.92 33.26 8.84
CA ARG A 42 1.69 32.52 7.59
C ARG A 42 2.85 32.64 6.60
N GLU A 43 3.52 33.79 6.53
CA GLU A 43 4.70 33.98 5.67
C GLU A 43 5.86 33.09 6.11
N SER A 44 6.12 33.00 7.43
CA SER A 44 7.12 32.08 7.96
C SER A 44 6.79 30.62 7.68
N ASP A 45 5.51 30.24 7.69
CA ASP A 45 5.08 28.87 7.38
C ASP A 45 5.19 28.58 5.87
N GLU A 46 4.78 29.51 5.01
CA GLU A 46 4.85 29.37 3.54
C GLU A 46 6.30 29.25 3.05
N THR A 47 7.19 30.12 3.53
CA THR A 47 8.62 30.12 3.16
C THR A 47 9.36 28.87 3.65
N ARG A 48 8.89 28.25 4.73
CA ARG A 48 9.44 26.99 5.25
C ARG A 48 8.91 25.76 4.51
N THR A 49 7.64 25.76 4.13
CA THR A 49 6.94 24.56 3.65
C THR A 49 7.19 24.29 2.17
N LEU A 50 6.97 25.29 1.30
CA LEU A 50 7.10 25.16 -0.17
C LEU A 50 6.43 23.88 -0.71
N TRP A 51 7.04 23.14 -1.63
CA TRP A 51 6.53 21.82 -2.06
C TRP A 51 7.20 20.71 -1.25
N SER A 52 6.53 19.57 -1.08
CA SER A 52 7.19 18.37 -0.57
C SER A 52 7.96 17.68 -1.70
N PRO A 53 9.31 17.59 -1.62
CA PRO A 53 10.06 16.70 -2.50
C PRO A 53 9.89 15.23 -2.08
N SER A 54 9.51 14.97 -0.82
CA SER A 54 9.56 13.64 -0.22
C SER A 54 8.18 13.00 -0.07
N VAL A 55 8.08 11.83 -0.69
CA VAL A 55 7.18 10.76 -0.29
C VAL A 55 7.69 10.28 1.08
N PRO A 56 6.84 10.08 2.11
CA PRO A 56 7.28 9.70 3.47
C PRO A 56 8.26 8.53 3.50
N ILE A 57 8.05 7.56 2.60
CA ILE A 57 8.97 6.45 2.34
C ILE A 57 9.31 6.47 0.84
N ALA A 58 10.41 7.13 0.50
CA ALA A 58 10.72 7.49 -0.89
C ALA A 58 11.19 6.30 -1.73
N ASP A 59 11.95 5.39 -1.13
CA ASP A 59 12.52 4.23 -1.81
C ASP A 59 12.36 2.93 -1.00
N VAL A 60 12.81 1.83 -1.60
CA VAL A 60 12.71 0.48 -1.03
C VAL A 60 13.67 0.31 0.16
N SER A 61 14.82 0.99 0.19
CA SER A 61 15.77 0.89 1.29
C SER A 61 15.19 1.52 2.56
N ASP A 62 14.60 2.71 2.43
CA ASP A 62 13.86 3.37 3.50
C ASP A 62 12.64 2.55 3.92
N ALA A 63 11.98 1.89 2.97
CA ALA A 63 10.84 1.02 3.25
C ALA A 63 11.23 -0.21 4.08
N VAL A 64 12.37 -0.85 3.82
CA VAL A 64 12.88 -1.95 4.66
C VAL A 64 13.08 -1.47 6.10
N ALA A 65 13.71 -0.31 6.29
CA ALA A 65 13.92 0.26 7.62
C ALA A 65 12.61 0.62 8.33
N ALA A 66 11.66 1.23 7.61
CA ALA A 66 10.36 1.60 8.13
C ALA A 66 9.51 0.38 8.51
N TRP A 67 9.49 -0.66 7.66
CA TRP A 67 8.74 -1.89 7.90
C TRP A 67 9.23 -2.62 9.15
N ILE A 68 10.56 -2.67 9.38
CA ILE A 68 11.14 -3.21 10.62
C ILE A 68 10.76 -2.33 11.81
N ARG A 69 10.82 -1.00 11.66
CA ARG A 69 10.48 -0.03 12.73
C ARG A 69 9.00 -0.07 13.13
N PHE A 70 8.11 -0.54 12.26
CA PHE A 70 6.71 -0.80 12.60
C PHE A 70 6.52 -1.99 13.56
N GLY A 71 7.62 -2.66 13.95
CA GLY A 71 7.62 -3.79 14.88
C GLY A 71 7.51 -5.14 14.17
N ASN A 72 7.67 -5.17 12.85
CA ASN A 72 7.66 -6.41 12.10
C ASN A 72 9.03 -7.10 12.15
N ASP A 73 9.00 -8.41 12.34
CA ASP A 73 10.17 -9.28 12.25
C ASP A 73 10.28 -9.88 10.83
N PRO A 74 11.44 -9.74 10.14
CA PRO A 74 11.61 -10.22 8.76
C PRO A 74 11.36 -11.71 8.56
N VAL A 75 11.57 -12.55 9.59
CA VAL A 75 11.37 -14.00 9.50
C VAL A 75 9.93 -14.36 9.88
N LEU A 76 9.45 -13.87 11.02
CA LEU A 76 8.14 -14.27 11.56
C LEU A 76 6.97 -13.66 10.78
N HIS A 77 7.03 -12.37 10.45
CA HIS A 77 5.89 -11.64 9.88
C HIS A 77 5.76 -11.79 8.35
N THR A 78 6.83 -12.27 7.69
CA THR A 78 6.79 -12.61 6.26
C THR A 78 6.33 -14.05 5.98
N ALA A 79 6.39 -14.92 7.00
CA ALA A 79 5.95 -16.32 6.95
C ALA A 79 4.43 -16.49 7.16
N LEU A 80 3.72 -15.46 7.63
CA LEU A 80 2.27 -15.52 7.84
C LEU A 80 1.52 -15.88 6.55
N PRO A 81 0.49 -16.76 6.62
CA PRO A 81 -0.31 -17.13 5.45
C PRO A 81 -1.17 -15.95 4.95
N ILE A 82 -1.53 -16.00 3.67
CA ILE A 82 -2.43 -15.01 3.06
C ILE A 82 -3.87 -15.36 3.45
N ILE A 83 -4.67 -14.37 3.85
CA ILE A 83 -6.08 -14.59 4.21
C ILE A 83 -6.98 -13.89 3.19
N HIS A 84 -7.85 -14.66 2.55
CA HIS A 84 -8.82 -14.16 1.58
C HIS A 84 -10.20 -14.77 1.83
N ALA A 85 -11.21 -13.91 2.05
CA ALA A 85 -12.60 -14.32 2.30
C ALA A 85 -12.75 -15.42 3.38
N GLY A 86 -12.00 -15.29 4.48
CA GLY A 86 -11.99 -16.25 5.59
C GLY A 86 -11.17 -17.52 5.33
N ARG A 87 -10.65 -17.71 4.12
CA ARG A 87 -9.76 -18.84 3.77
C ARG A 87 -8.30 -18.43 3.91
N ARG A 88 -7.54 -19.23 4.67
CA ARG A 88 -6.09 -19.09 4.77
C ARG A 88 -5.46 -19.85 3.60
N VAL A 89 -4.83 -19.13 2.68
CA VAL A 89 -4.16 -19.68 1.50
C VAL A 89 -2.66 -19.79 1.81
N PRO A 90 -2.02 -20.94 1.52
CA PRO A 90 -0.58 -21.09 1.69
C PRO A 90 0.21 -20.08 0.85
N THR A 91 1.25 -19.51 1.44
CA THR A 91 2.16 -18.54 0.78
C THR A 91 3.10 -19.22 -0.25
N THR A 92 3.13 -20.55 -0.29
CA THR A 92 4.08 -21.40 -1.05
C THR A 92 3.77 -21.56 -2.54
N THR A 93 3.00 -20.67 -3.17
CA THR A 93 2.90 -20.70 -4.64
C THR A 93 4.18 -20.13 -5.24
N THR A 94 5.19 -21.00 -5.38
CA THR A 94 6.35 -20.78 -6.22
C THR A 94 5.90 -20.31 -7.61
N THR A 95 6.62 -19.35 -8.13
CA THR A 95 6.38 -18.53 -9.34
C THR A 95 6.25 -19.31 -10.66
N THR A 96 6.13 -20.63 -10.64
CA THR A 96 6.22 -21.51 -11.83
C THR A 96 4.90 -21.84 -12.51
N MET A 97 3.75 -21.35 -12.02
CA MET A 97 2.45 -21.51 -12.75
C MET A 97 1.85 -20.16 -13.14
N ALA A 98 2.59 -19.44 -13.99
CA ALA A 98 2.07 -18.32 -14.79
C ALA A 98 1.51 -18.77 -16.14
N ALA A 99 1.56 -20.06 -16.47
CA ALA A 99 0.90 -20.65 -17.62
C ALA A 99 -0.12 -21.67 -17.12
N ASP A 100 -1.35 -21.54 -17.59
CA ASP A 100 -2.49 -22.46 -17.39
C ASP A 100 -3.27 -22.34 -16.06
N GLY A 101 -4.12 -21.32 -15.99
CA GLY A 101 -5.55 -21.50 -15.71
C GLY A 101 -6.02 -22.21 -14.43
N SER A 102 -5.29 -22.20 -13.32
CA SER A 102 -5.78 -22.82 -12.06
C SER A 102 -6.69 -21.90 -11.23
N SER A 103 -7.99 -22.18 -11.37
CA SER A 103 -9.12 -22.16 -10.39
C SER A 103 -9.35 -21.02 -9.38
N SER A 104 -8.61 -19.90 -9.40
CA SER A 104 -9.11 -18.64 -8.83
C SER A 104 -8.95 -17.49 -9.83
N PRO A 105 -10.03 -17.01 -10.46
CA PRO A 105 -9.99 -15.93 -11.46
C PRO A 105 -9.78 -14.54 -10.82
N LEU A 106 -9.37 -14.46 -9.56
CA LEU A 106 -9.24 -13.20 -8.84
C LEU A 106 -7.91 -12.54 -9.19
N SER A 107 -8.00 -11.43 -9.92
CA SER A 107 -6.91 -10.53 -10.34
C SER A 107 -6.24 -9.77 -9.18
N LEU A 108 -6.14 -10.37 -8.00
CA LEU A 108 -5.54 -9.75 -6.83
C LEU A 108 -4.01 -9.87 -6.87
N PRO A 109 -3.26 -8.84 -6.43
CA PRO A 109 -1.81 -8.90 -6.34
C PRO A 109 -1.37 -10.01 -5.37
N ARG A 110 -0.46 -10.88 -5.84
CA ARG A 110 0.13 -11.98 -5.05
C ARG A 110 1.16 -11.46 -4.04
N SER A 111 0.74 -10.66 -3.07
CA SER A 111 1.57 -10.23 -1.94
C SER A 111 0.88 -10.57 -0.61
N THR A 112 1.67 -10.87 0.41
CA THR A 112 1.21 -11.02 1.80
C THR A 112 1.05 -9.69 2.52
N SER A 113 1.60 -8.62 1.94
CA SER A 113 1.60 -7.32 2.58
C SER A 113 0.23 -6.68 2.39
N PRO A 114 -0.46 -6.27 3.45
CA PRO A 114 -1.70 -5.51 3.30
C PRO A 114 -1.47 -4.14 2.63
N PHE A 115 -0.22 -3.65 2.58
CA PHE A 115 0.11 -2.43 1.83
C PHE A 115 -0.05 -2.59 0.30
N ALA A 116 -0.01 -3.82 -0.23
CA ALA A 116 -0.10 -4.09 -1.66
C ALA A 116 -1.52 -3.89 -2.23
N VAL A 117 -2.52 -3.84 -1.37
CA VAL A 117 -3.95 -3.72 -1.72
C VAL A 117 -4.53 -2.37 -1.31
N VAL A 118 -3.70 -1.43 -0.86
CA VAL A 118 -4.15 -0.11 -0.43
C VAL A 118 -4.62 0.71 -1.63
N GLU A 119 -5.81 1.27 -1.48
CA GLU A 119 -6.43 2.20 -2.41
C GLU A 119 -7.12 3.33 -1.65
N ASP A 120 -7.60 4.34 -2.39
CA ASP A 120 -8.40 5.42 -1.82
C ASP A 120 -9.79 4.91 -1.39
N TYR A 121 -10.46 5.62 -0.49
CA TYR A 121 -11.80 5.31 0.00
C TYR A 121 -12.85 5.18 -1.13
N MET A 122 -12.64 5.89 -2.25
CA MET A 122 -13.49 5.77 -3.44
C MET A 122 -13.26 4.51 -4.27
N GLY A 123 -12.38 3.60 -3.85
CA GLY A 123 -11.98 2.42 -4.62
C GLY A 123 -11.11 2.79 -5.83
N THR A 124 -10.15 3.70 -5.63
CA THR A 124 -9.31 4.22 -6.72
C THR A 124 -7.82 4.20 -6.38
N ASN A 125 -6.98 3.86 -7.34
CA ASN A 125 -5.52 3.92 -7.24
C ASN A 125 -4.91 4.30 -8.60
N MET A 126 -4.45 5.56 -8.70
CA MET A 126 -3.82 6.11 -9.91
C MET A 126 -2.28 6.02 -9.90
N VAL A 127 -1.68 5.28 -8.94
CA VAL A 127 -0.24 5.32 -8.68
C VAL A 127 0.44 4.00 -9.02
N PHE A 128 -0.02 2.89 -8.42
CA PHE A 128 0.59 1.56 -8.61
C PHE A 128 -0.44 0.48 -8.99
N GLY A 129 -1.70 0.87 -9.23
CA GLY A 129 -2.74 -0.02 -9.71
C GLY A 129 -2.40 -0.64 -11.08
N SER A 130 -3.12 -1.71 -11.46
CA SER A 130 -3.04 -2.27 -12.80
C SER A 130 -3.43 -1.22 -13.85
N PRO A 131 -2.98 -1.35 -15.12
CA PRO A 131 -3.34 -0.39 -16.17
C PRO A 131 -4.85 -0.17 -16.33
N GLU A 132 -5.65 -1.23 -16.14
CA GLU A 132 -7.12 -1.17 -16.13
C GLU A 132 -7.63 -0.38 -14.93
N HIS A 133 -7.14 -0.69 -13.73
CA HIS A 133 -7.58 -0.02 -12.50
C HIS A 133 -7.19 1.47 -12.48
N VAL A 134 -6.01 1.85 -13.02
CA VAL A 134 -5.62 3.27 -13.17
C VAL A 134 -6.55 4.00 -14.13
N LYS A 135 -6.93 3.37 -15.24
CA LYS A 135 -7.86 3.96 -16.22
C LYS A 135 -9.26 4.15 -15.61
N ASP A 136 -9.76 3.16 -14.90
CA ASP A 136 -11.07 3.22 -14.24
C ASP A 136 -11.07 4.26 -13.11
N SER A 137 -9.99 4.30 -12.31
CA SER A 137 -9.79 5.31 -11.26
C SER A 137 -9.81 6.73 -11.81
N ALA A 138 -9.08 6.98 -12.90
CA ALA A 138 -9.07 8.29 -13.54
C ALA A 138 -10.46 8.66 -14.10
N ALA A 139 -11.21 7.70 -14.64
CA ALA A 139 -12.56 7.92 -15.14
C ALA A 139 -13.57 8.24 -14.01
N VAL A 140 -13.47 7.57 -12.86
CA VAL A 140 -14.27 7.86 -11.66
C VAL A 140 -14.04 9.30 -11.21
N TRP A 141 -12.78 9.70 -11.04
CA TRP A 141 -12.44 11.07 -10.65
C TRP A 141 -12.84 12.10 -11.71
N ALA A 142 -12.64 11.80 -13.00
CA ALA A 142 -13.05 12.68 -14.09
C ALA A 142 -14.56 12.94 -14.05
N SER A 143 -15.38 11.90 -13.83
CA SER A 143 -16.84 12.02 -13.71
C SER A 143 -17.25 12.84 -12.48
N TYR A 144 -16.59 12.60 -11.35
CA TYR A 144 -16.83 13.36 -10.11
C TYR A 144 -16.54 14.86 -10.32
N PHE A 145 -15.35 15.21 -10.83
CA PHE A 145 -14.97 16.60 -11.04
C PHE A 145 -15.76 17.28 -12.16
N GLU A 146 -16.13 16.55 -13.22
CA GLU A 146 -17.06 17.05 -14.24
C GLU A 146 -18.38 17.50 -13.61
N ARG A 147 -19.01 16.66 -12.78
CA ARG A 147 -20.27 17.00 -12.10
C ARG A 147 -20.08 18.14 -11.10
N ARG A 148 -19.01 18.10 -10.31
CA ARG A 148 -18.68 19.14 -9.30
C ARG A 148 -18.54 20.51 -9.94
N TYR A 149 -17.71 20.62 -10.97
CA TYR A 149 -17.44 21.92 -11.61
C TYR A 149 -18.58 22.37 -12.52
N LEU A 150 -19.34 21.44 -13.13
CA LEU A 150 -20.58 21.80 -13.82
C LEU A 150 -21.61 22.41 -12.86
N GLY A 151 -21.83 21.79 -11.70
CA GLY A 151 -22.70 22.33 -10.65
C GLY A 151 -22.24 23.71 -10.16
N GLN A 152 -20.92 23.88 -9.96
CA GLN A 152 -20.33 25.16 -9.56
C GLN A 152 -20.54 26.26 -10.62
N LEU A 153 -20.34 25.94 -11.90
CA LEU A 153 -20.56 26.86 -13.02
C LEU A 153 -22.03 27.31 -13.11
N ARG A 154 -22.97 26.42 -12.81
CA ARG A 154 -24.40 26.78 -12.69
C ARG A 154 -24.58 27.79 -11.56
N HIS A 155 -24.12 27.47 -10.34
CA HIS A 155 -24.31 28.36 -9.18
C HIS A 155 -23.70 29.76 -9.32
N SER A 156 -22.66 29.92 -10.15
CA SER A 156 -22.07 31.23 -10.44
C SER A 156 -22.98 32.14 -11.31
N ARG A 157 -24.07 31.60 -11.85
CA ARG A 157 -25.04 32.34 -12.70
C ARG A 157 -26.25 32.78 -11.91
N ARG A 158 -26.78 33.96 -12.26
CA ARG A 158 -27.98 34.54 -11.62
C ARG A 158 -29.20 33.62 -11.70
N THR A 159 -29.47 33.02 -12.87
CA THR A 159 -30.62 32.13 -13.09
C THR A 159 -30.64 30.99 -12.10
N ALA A 160 -29.56 30.22 -12.04
CA ALA A 160 -29.40 29.10 -11.13
C ALA A 160 -29.34 29.54 -9.66
N ALA A 161 -28.61 30.60 -9.32
CA ALA A 161 -28.52 31.11 -7.95
C ALA A 161 -29.89 31.51 -7.38
N ASN A 162 -30.83 31.97 -8.21
CA ASN A 162 -32.19 32.31 -7.80
C ASN A 162 -33.04 31.09 -7.40
N HIS A 163 -32.64 29.87 -7.77
CA HIS A 163 -33.33 28.64 -7.39
C HIS A 163 -32.79 28.00 -6.11
N VAL A 164 -31.66 28.46 -5.58
CA VAL A 164 -31.03 27.88 -4.38
C VAL A 164 -31.84 28.26 -3.13
N GLY A 165 -32.22 27.26 -2.32
CA GLY A 165 -32.93 27.48 -1.06
C GLY A 165 -34.42 27.81 -1.19
N LEU A 166 -35.03 27.50 -2.34
CA LEU A 166 -36.46 27.66 -2.57
C LEU A 166 -37.18 26.30 -2.60
N VAL A 167 -38.38 26.25 -2.02
CA VAL A 167 -39.25 25.05 -2.03
C VAL A 167 -39.70 24.68 -3.46
N ASN A 168 -39.81 25.68 -4.34
CA ASN A 168 -40.25 25.51 -5.73
C ASN A 168 -39.06 25.36 -6.71
N ALA A 169 -37.87 24.98 -6.22
CA ALA A 169 -36.70 24.81 -7.07
C ALA A 169 -36.87 23.59 -8.00
N PRO A 170 -36.46 23.68 -9.28
CA PRO A 170 -36.53 22.54 -10.20
C PRO A 170 -35.51 21.46 -9.81
N GLU A 171 -35.98 20.22 -9.63
CA GLU A 171 -35.17 19.09 -9.14
C GLU A 171 -33.96 18.75 -10.02
N VAL A 172 -34.13 18.75 -11.36
CA VAL A 172 -33.05 18.39 -12.32
C VAL A 172 -32.03 19.53 -12.50
N PHE A 173 -32.33 20.72 -11.99
CA PHE A 173 -31.45 21.90 -11.92
C PHE A 173 -30.57 22.13 -13.16
N THR A 174 -31.23 22.34 -14.31
CA THR A 174 -30.57 22.65 -15.60
C THR A 174 -30.46 24.16 -15.82
N ASP A 175 -29.47 24.57 -16.60
CA ASP A 175 -29.20 25.96 -16.94
C ASP A 175 -29.35 26.23 -18.46
N GLU A 176 -29.47 27.50 -18.87
CA GLU A 176 -29.58 27.83 -20.29
C GLU A 176 -28.38 27.34 -21.12
N ALA A 177 -27.16 27.36 -20.58
CA ALA A 177 -25.96 26.92 -21.29
C ALA A 177 -25.75 25.39 -21.28
N ASP A 178 -26.65 24.62 -20.68
CA ASP A 178 -26.61 23.14 -20.77
C ASP A 178 -27.34 22.63 -22.02
N ARG A 179 -28.04 23.51 -22.75
CA ARG A 179 -28.78 23.17 -23.97
C ARG A 179 -27.94 23.50 -25.22
N PRO A 180 -27.73 22.53 -26.14
CA PRO A 180 -26.90 22.74 -27.33
C PRO A 180 -27.46 23.81 -28.28
N ASP A 181 -28.79 23.98 -28.30
CA ASP A 181 -29.49 24.94 -29.17
C ASP A 181 -29.43 26.39 -28.69
N THR A 182 -28.97 26.63 -27.46
CA THR A 182 -28.88 27.97 -26.88
C THR A 182 -27.90 28.82 -27.66
N LYS A 183 -28.35 29.99 -28.13
CA LYS A 183 -27.50 30.98 -28.81
C LYS A 183 -26.84 31.92 -27.81
N TRP A 184 -25.71 32.53 -28.18
CA TRP A 184 -25.03 33.51 -27.31
C TRP A 184 -25.95 34.64 -26.83
N SER A 185 -26.86 35.13 -27.69
CA SER A 185 -27.85 36.14 -27.32
C SER A 185 -28.87 35.71 -26.26
N GLN A 186 -28.93 34.42 -25.90
CA GLN A 186 -29.81 33.86 -24.87
C GLN A 186 -29.07 33.54 -23.57
N ASP A 187 -27.73 33.51 -23.58
CA ASP A 187 -26.91 33.23 -22.41
C ASP A 187 -26.85 34.44 -21.46
N THR A 188 -27.22 34.25 -20.20
CA THR A 188 -27.32 35.35 -19.22
C THR A 188 -25.97 36.00 -18.92
N VAL A 189 -24.91 35.18 -18.77
CA VAL A 189 -23.55 35.69 -18.48
C VAL A 189 -23.02 36.51 -19.66
N PHE A 190 -23.24 36.03 -20.88
CA PHE A 190 -22.86 36.78 -22.07
C PHE A 190 -23.67 38.07 -22.22
N ARG A 191 -24.97 38.08 -21.90
CA ARG A 191 -25.80 39.30 -21.92
C ARG A 191 -25.26 40.37 -20.96
N GLU A 192 -24.86 39.98 -19.75
CA GLU A 192 -24.23 40.90 -18.79
C GLU A 192 -22.92 41.47 -19.36
N ARG A 193 -22.08 40.62 -19.94
CA ARG A 193 -20.82 41.03 -20.60
C ARG A 193 -21.05 41.94 -21.79
N ALA A 194 -22.03 41.65 -22.64
CA ALA A 194 -22.39 42.46 -23.80
C ALA A 194 -22.92 43.85 -23.38
N TYR A 195 -23.75 43.92 -22.33
CA TYR A 195 -24.22 45.18 -21.76
C TYR A 195 -23.06 46.02 -21.20
N MET A 196 -22.13 45.40 -20.48
CA MET A 196 -20.94 46.09 -19.97
C MET A 196 -19.99 46.54 -21.10
N ALA A 197 -19.82 45.73 -22.14
CA ALA A 197 -19.03 46.11 -23.31
C ALA A 197 -19.61 47.34 -24.02
N GLU A 198 -20.93 47.39 -24.25
CA GLU A 198 -21.57 48.55 -24.87
C GLU A 198 -21.43 49.82 -24.00
N ARG A 199 -21.56 49.67 -22.68
CA ARG A 199 -21.53 50.80 -21.74
C ARG A 199 -20.13 51.35 -21.46
N PHE A 200 -19.14 50.48 -21.31
CA PHE A 200 -17.79 50.87 -20.85
C PHE A 200 -16.72 50.76 -21.93
N LEU A 201 -16.78 49.72 -22.77
CA LEU A 201 -15.86 49.54 -23.91
C LEU A 201 -16.35 50.22 -25.19
N LYS A 202 -17.60 50.70 -25.21
CA LYS A 202 -18.27 51.36 -26.35
C LYS A 202 -18.36 50.48 -27.61
N GLU A 203 -18.39 49.16 -27.42
CA GLU A 203 -18.53 48.19 -28.51
C GLU A 203 -19.78 47.31 -28.37
N LYS A 204 -20.43 47.03 -29.51
CA LYS A 204 -21.55 46.07 -29.57
C LYS A 204 -21.03 44.71 -29.99
N VAL A 205 -21.20 43.73 -29.11
CA VAL A 205 -20.68 42.36 -29.29
C VAL A 205 -21.81 41.35 -29.35
N SER A 206 -21.74 40.40 -30.28
CA SER A 206 -22.80 39.41 -30.55
C SER A 206 -22.48 37.99 -30.10
N ASN A 207 -21.21 37.73 -29.77
CA ASN A 207 -20.74 36.45 -29.22
C ASN A 207 -19.53 36.67 -28.29
N LEU A 208 -19.18 35.64 -27.51
CA LEU A 208 -18.14 35.74 -26.50
C LEU A 208 -16.74 35.99 -27.09
N ARG A 209 -16.47 35.49 -28.31
CA ARG A 209 -15.19 35.73 -29.01
C ARG A 209 -15.02 37.20 -29.39
N GLN A 210 -16.07 37.86 -29.87
CA GLN A 210 -16.06 39.29 -30.15
C GLN A 210 -15.87 40.10 -28.86
N PHE A 211 -16.54 39.70 -27.78
CA PHE A 211 -16.37 40.33 -26.48
C PHE A 211 -14.93 40.28 -25.96
N GLU A 212 -14.30 39.11 -25.95
CA GLU A 212 -12.92 38.99 -25.44
C GLU A 212 -11.91 39.71 -26.35
N ARG A 213 -12.17 39.79 -27.66
CA ARG A 213 -11.37 40.60 -28.58
C ARG A 213 -11.51 42.10 -28.30
N ALA A 214 -12.75 42.58 -28.11
CA ALA A 214 -13.03 43.96 -27.74
C ALA A 214 -12.30 44.36 -26.45
N LEU A 215 -12.37 43.51 -25.42
CA LEU A 215 -11.69 43.75 -24.14
C LEU A 215 -10.16 43.80 -24.30
N LYS A 216 -9.59 42.97 -25.18
CA LYS A 216 -8.15 42.94 -25.49
C LYS A 216 -7.67 44.14 -26.31
N GLN A 217 -8.57 44.88 -26.95
CA GLN A 217 -8.29 46.07 -27.77
C GLN A 217 -8.64 47.39 -27.05
N ALA A 218 -9.17 47.30 -25.83
CA ALA A 218 -9.64 48.43 -25.06
C ALA A 218 -8.50 49.39 -24.65
N HIS A 219 -8.79 50.68 -24.59
CA HIS A 219 -7.85 51.64 -24.00
C HIS A 219 -7.81 51.52 -22.47
N PRO A 220 -6.70 51.93 -21.80
CA PRO A 220 -6.54 51.77 -20.34
C PRO A 220 -7.73 52.27 -19.51
N VAL A 221 -8.30 53.43 -19.87
CA VAL A 221 -9.45 54.03 -19.17
C VAL A 221 -10.71 53.16 -19.30
N GLU A 222 -10.96 52.62 -20.49
CA GLU A 222 -12.12 51.79 -20.80
C GLU A 222 -11.98 50.41 -20.15
N TYR A 223 -10.77 49.85 -20.18
CA TYR A 223 -10.41 48.60 -19.50
C TYR A 223 -10.64 48.68 -17.98
N LEU A 224 -10.17 49.75 -17.33
CA LEU A 224 -10.38 49.97 -15.90
C LEU A 224 -11.86 50.14 -15.57
N ALA A 225 -12.58 50.99 -16.31
CA ALA A 225 -14.01 51.22 -16.09
C ALA A 225 -14.84 49.94 -16.27
N PHE A 226 -14.47 49.08 -17.22
CA PHE A 226 -15.08 47.76 -17.39
C PHE A 226 -14.83 46.85 -16.18
N HIS A 227 -13.57 46.74 -15.73
CA HIS A 227 -13.21 45.90 -14.58
C HIS A 227 -13.69 46.45 -13.23
N ASP A 228 -14.00 47.75 -13.11
CA ASP A 228 -14.68 48.33 -11.95
C ASP A 228 -16.16 47.88 -11.87
N ALA A 229 -16.82 47.76 -13.02
CA ALA A 229 -18.21 47.34 -13.09
C ALA A 229 -18.38 45.80 -13.05
N LEU A 230 -17.35 45.05 -13.46
CA LEU A 230 -17.38 43.60 -13.49
C LEU A 230 -17.14 43.00 -12.10
N GLN A 231 -18.12 42.25 -11.59
CA GLN A 231 -18.05 41.61 -10.28
C GLN A 231 -17.47 40.18 -10.33
N GLN A 232 -17.40 39.56 -11.51
CA GLN A 232 -17.05 38.14 -11.66
C GLN A 232 -15.73 37.99 -12.40
N GLN A 233 -14.66 37.68 -11.65
CA GLN A 233 -13.37 37.26 -12.19
C GLN A 233 -13.37 35.77 -12.54
N THR A 234 -13.88 34.92 -11.64
CA THR A 234 -13.86 33.46 -11.78
C THR A 234 -15.26 32.87 -11.65
N LEU A 235 -15.60 31.94 -12.55
CA LEU A 235 -16.87 31.20 -12.52
C LEU A 235 -16.76 29.84 -11.84
N SER A 236 -15.56 29.25 -11.79
CA SER A 236 -15.33 27.89 -11.27
C SER A 236 -14.93 27.87 -9.80
N LEU A 237 -14.53 29.03 -9.24
CA LEU A 237 -13.90 29.15 -7.92
C LEU A 237 -12.60 28.34 -7.75
N ILE A 238 -12.04 27.81 -8.84
CA ILE A 238 -10.70 27.20 -8.82
C ILE A 238 -9.67 28.33 -8.59
N PRO A 239 -8.72 28.16 -7.66
CA PRO A 239 -7.69 29.17 -7.41
C PRO A 239 -6.71 29.23 -8.58
N LEU A 240 -6.73 30.32 -9.32
CA LEU A 240 -5.83 30.59 -10.44
C LEU A 240 -5.22 31.99 -10.27
N PRO A 241 -3.98 32.22 -10.73
CA PRO A 241 -3.46 33.56 -10.88
C PRO A 241 -4.37 34.42 -11.76
N SER A 242 -4.38 35.71 -11.50
CA SER A 242 -5.24 36.66 -12.21
C SER A 242 -4.48 37.93 -12.56
N PRO A 243 -4.94 38.67 -13.59
CA PRO A 243 -4.33 39.96 -13.92
C PRO A 243 -4.36 40.89 -12.71
N SER A 244 -3.29 41.69 -12.53
CA SER A 244 -3.10 42.54 -11.34
C SER A 244 -4.18 43.62 -11.17
N VAL A 245 -5.04 43.82 -12.17
CA VAL A 245 -6.27 44.62 -12.09
C VAL A 245 -7.18 44.20 -10.93
N TRP A 246 -7.13 42.94 -10.49
CA TRP A 246 -7.94 42.41 -9.37
C TRP A 246 -7.24 42.49 -8.01
N HIS A 247 -6.00 42.98 -7.96
CA HIS A 247 -5.19 43.04 -6.73
C HIS A 247 -4.92 44.46 -6.31
N TYR A 248 -4.48 45.28 -7.26
CA TYR A 248 -4.15 46.66 -6.98
C TYR A 248 -5.41 47.51 -6.86
N GLU A 249 -5.47 48.32 -5.80
CA GLU A 249 -6.50 49.32 -5.58
C GLU A 249 -5.97 50.73 -5.91
N GLY A 250 -6.87 51.66 -6.22
CA GLY A 250 -6.55 53.08 -6.39
C GLY A 250 -5.50 53.36 -7.48
N SER A 251 -4.56 54.28 -7.18
CA SER A 251 -3.57 54.78 -8.14
C SER A 251 -2.63 53.70 -8.67
N ARG A 252 -2.30 52.68 -7.87
CA ARG A 252 -1.44 51.58 -8.32
C ARG A 252 -2.10 50.79 -9.46
N ARG A 253 -3.41 50.60 -9.40
CA ARG A 253 -4.20 49.93 -10.44
C ARG A 253 -4.16 50.68 -11.76
N THR A 254 -4.31 52.01 -11.70
CA THR A 254 -4.27 52.89 -12.86
C THR A 254 -2.90 52.87 -13.54
N GLN A 255 -1.83 53.07 -12.77
CA GLN A 255 -0.46 53.06 -13.27
C GLN A 255 -0.08 51.72 -13.92
N TRP A 256 -0.49 50.61 -13.29
CA TRP A 256 -0.27 49.28 -13.85
C TRP A 256 -0.99 49.12 -15.20
N ALA A 257 -2.27 49.52 -15.31
CA ALA A 257 -3.03 49.39 -16.54
C ALA A 257 -2.48 50.27 -17.67
N GLU A 258 -2.03 51.49 -17.35
CA GLU A 258 -1.36 52.41 -18.29
C GLU A 258 -0.06 51.82 -18.86
N ARG A 259 0.61 50.92 -18.12
CA ARG A 259 1.80 50.20 -18.60
C ARG A 259 1.46 48.88 -19.31
N PHE A 260 0.59 48.07 -18.72
CA PHE A 260 0.27 46.73 -19.21
C PHE A 260 -0.53 46.74 -20.51
N VAL A 261 -1.56 47.58 -20.62
CA VAL A 261 -2.46 47.57 -21.80
C VAL A 261 -1.71 47.91 -23.09
N PRO A 262 -0.88 48.96 -23.16
CA PRO A 262 -0.05 49.22 -24.35
C PRO A 262 0.93 48.10 -24.68
N LEU A 263 1.57 47.50 -23.66
CA LEU A 263 2.47 46.35 -23.85
C LEU A 263 1.72 45.13 -24.42
N SER A 264 0.50 44.88 -23.92
CA SER A 264 -0.36 43.81 -24.43
C SER A 264 -0.80 44.06 -25.87
N HIS A 265 -1.11 45.31 -26.26
CA HIS A 265 -1.40 45.65 -27.65
C HIS A 265 -0.20 45.41 -28.57
N ALA A 266 1.00 45.82 -28.14
CA ALA A 266 2.23 45.56 -28.89
C ALA A 266 2.51 44.06 -29.04
N ALA A 267 2.26 43.27 -27.98
CA ALA A 267 2.36 41.81 -28.04
C ALA A 267 1.35 41.20 -29.02
N GLN A 268 0.10 41.65 -29.01
CA GLN A 268 -0.92 41.17 -29.96
C GLN A 268 -0.53 41.48 -31.42
N GLN A 269 0.01 42.67 -31.69
CA GLN A 269 0.54 43.04 -33.00
C GLN A 269 1.72 42.17 -33.39
N PHE A 270 2.67 41.92 -32.48
CA PHE A 270 3.78 41.00 -32.70
C PHE A 270 3.30 39.60 -33.11
N PHE A 271 2.31 39.04 -32.40
CA PHE A 271 1.74 37.73 -32.74
C PHE A 271 1.07 37.71 -34.12
N ALA A 272 0.31 38.75 -34.45
CA ALA A 272 -0.46 38.82 -35.69
C ALA A 272 0.42 39.12 -36.93
N ASP A 273 1.34 40.08 -36.81
CA ASP A 273 2.02 40.70 -37.94
C ASP A 273 3.45 40.17 -38.13
N VAL A 274 4.07 39.61 -37.09
CA VAL A 274 5.47 39.12 -37.13
C VAL A 274 5.53 37.60 -36.95
N LEU A 275 5.00 37.09 -35.84
CA LEU A 275 5.11 35.67 -35.49
C LEU A 275 4.28 34.77 -36.41
N ALA A 276 3.04 35.15 -36.75
CA ALA A 276 2.18 34.35 -37.62
C ALA A 276 2.75 34.14 -39.04
N PRO A 277 3.29 35.17 -39.72
CA PRO A 277 4.02 34.99 -40.97
C PRO A 277 5.22 34.06 -40.84
N ASP A 278 6.00 34.15 -39.76
CA ASP A 278 7.20 33.32 -39.58
C ASP A 278 6.86 31.86 -39.25
N VAL A 279 5.83 31.60 -38.45
CA VAL A 279 5.29 30.24 -38.26
C VAL A 279 4.87 29.64 -39.59
N LYS A 280 4.24 30.44 -40.47
CA LYS A 280 3.86 30.01 -41.81
C LYS A 280 5.08 29.73 -42.70
N LYS A 281 6.14 30.55 -42.64
CA LYS A 281 7.40 30.32 -43.38
C LYS A 281 8.09 29.03 -42.97
N VAL A 282 8.00 28.64 -41.69
CA VAL A 282 8.57 27.40 -41.16
C VAL A 282 7.59 26.21 -41.29
N GLY A 283 6.62 26.29 -42.22
CA GLY A 283 5.73 25.18 -42.58
C GLY A 283 4.57 24.94 -41.61
N ASN A 284 4.09 25.98 -40.92
CA ASN A 284 3.08 25.89 -39.86
C ASN A 284 3.51 24.97 -38.70
N THR A 285 4.80 24.95 -38.36
CA THR A 285 5.34 24.18 -37.23
C THR A 285 5.86 25.14 -36.14
N PRO A 286 5.01 25.57 -35.17
CA PRO A 286 5.41 26.48 -34.09
C PRO A 286 6.60 25.95 -33.26
N GLU A 287 6.73 24.64 -33.13
CA GLU A 287 7.81 23.97 -32.40
C GLU A 287 9.20 24.32 -32.95
N LYS A 288 9.35 24.43 -34.28
CA LYS A 288 10.63 24.79 -34.91
C LYS A 288 11.02 26.24 -34.65
N VAL A 289 10.04 27.13 -34.50
CA VAL A 289 10.28 28.53 -34.09
C VAL A 289 10.83 28.56 -32.66
N LEU A 290 10.20 27.82 -31.75
CA LEU A 290 10.64 27.72 -30.35
C LEU A 290 12.02 27.08 -30.19
N GLN A 291 12.35 26.06 -31.00
CA GLN A 291 13.69 25.45 -31.01
C GLN A 291 14.79 26.44 -31.39
N ARG A 292 14.53 27.35 -32.35
CA ARG A 292 15.48 28.40 -32.74
C ARG A 292 15.67 29.46 -31.66
N VAL A 293 14.59 29.85 -30.96
CA VAL A 293 14.67 30.74 -29.80
C VAL A 293 15.44 30.08 -28.65
N ALA A 294 15.13 28.83 -28.36
CA ALA A 294 15.78 28.08 -27.28
C ALA A 294 17.29 27.90 -27.50
N ALA A 295 17.74 27.76 -28.76
CA ALA A 295 19.16 27.71 -29.08
C ALA A 295 19.91 28.99 -28.64
N VAL A 296 19.29 30.17 -28.81
CA VAL A 296 19.87 31.43 -28.31
C VAL A 296 19.84 31.49 -26.78
N PHE A 297 18.75 31.07 -26.14
CA PHE A 297 18.70 30.99 -24.67
C PHE A 297 19.74 30.02 -24.10
N ALA A 298 20.11 28.97 -24.82
CA ALA A 298 21.19 28.06 -24.42
C ALA A 298 22.56 28.77 -24.41
N GLU A 299 22.87 29.57 -25.43
CA GLU A 299 24.11 30.37 -25.46
C GLU A 299 24.12 31.47 -24.39
N VAL A 300 22.99 32.14 -24.15
CA VAL A 300 22.82 33.09 -23.04
C VAL A 300 23.03 32.38 -21.70
N GLY A 301 22.51 31.15 -21.54
CA GLY A 301 22.71 30.30 -20.37
C GLY A 301 24.18 30.05 -20.06
N LYS A 302 25.04 29.85 -21.08
CA LYS A 302 26.49 29.68 -20.87
C LYS A 302 27.13 30.91 -20.24
N VAL A 303 26.74 32.12 -20.66
CA VAL A 303 27.24 33.39 -20.08
C VAL A 303 26.73 33.55 -18.64
N LEU A 304 25.45 33.26 -18.39
CA LEU A 304 24.88 33.30 -17.03
C LEU A 304 25.52 32.28 -16.08
N LEU A 305 25.93 31.11 -16.59
CA LEU A 305 26.64 30.10 -15.82
C LEU A 305 28.06 30.57 -15.46
N GLN A 306 28.77 31.23 -16.38
CA GLN A 306 30.06 31.84 -16.10
C GLN A 306 29.94 32.92 -15.02
N ARG A 307 28.94 33.81 -15.13
CA ARG A 307 28.62 34.82 -14.12
C ARG A 307 28.35 34.18 -12.76
N HIS A 308 27.54 33.12 -12.70
CA HIS A 308 27.24 32.41 -11.46
C HIS A 308 28.50 31.81 -10.83
N ARG A 309 29.34 31.12 -11.61
CA ARG A 309 30.63 30.56 -11.15
C ARG A 309 31.57 31.65 -10.61
N ARG A 310 31.60 32.82 -11.25
CA ARG A 310 32.35 34.00 -10.80
C ARG A 310 31.80 34.52 -9.47
N CYS A 311 30.48 34.72 -9.34
CA CYS A 311 29.86 35.16 -8.09
C CYS A 311 30.13 34.21 -6.91
N LEU A 312 30.27 32.91 -7.17
CA LEU A 312 30.62 31.92 -6.16
C LEU A 312 32.12 31.86 -5.81
N ASN A 313 32.98 32.57 -6.55
CA ASN A 313 34.44 32.60 -6.35
C ASN A 313 35.08 31.20 -6.23
N GLY A 314 34.57 30.23 -7.00
CA GLY A 314 35.05 28.84 -6.98
C GLY A 314 34.53 27.96 -5.82
N ARG A 315 33.74 28.51 -4.89
CA ARG A 315 33.03 27.70 -3.87
C ARG A 315 31.82 26.99 -4.49
N GLY A 316 31.53 25.78 -4.03
CA GLY A 316 30.27 25.10 -4.37
C GLY A 316 29.08 25.67 -3.60
N TRP A 317 27.88 25.64 -4.19
CA TRP A 317 26.65 26.12 -3.55
C TRP A 317 26.40 25.50 -2.15
N SER A 318 26.67 24.19 -2.00
CA SER A 318 26.51 23.48 -0.73
C SER A 318 27.43 23.95 0.39
N ALA A 319 28.54 24.62 0.05
CA ALA A 319 29.51 25.14 1.01
C ALA A 319 29.18 26.56 1.51
N LEU A 320 28.19 27.23 0.94
CA LEU A 320 27.74 28.56 1.38
C LEU A 320 26.94 28.47 2.68
N ALA A 321 27.08 29.48 3.54
CA ALA A 321 26.26 29.62 4.73
C ALA A 321 24.79 29.93 4.35
N PRO A 322 23.80 29.55 5.19
CA PRO A 322 22.39 29.76 4.87
C PRO A 322 22.01 31.21 4.54
N HIS A 323 22.62 32.19 5.21
CA HIS A 323 22.37 33.61 4.98
C HIS A 323 22.97 34.13 3.66
N GLU A 324 24.15 33.62 3.24
CA GLU A 324 24.73 33.93 1.93
C GLU A 324 23.82 33.43 0.80
N LYS A 325 23.21 32.26 0.98
CA LYS A 325 22.22 31.70 0.04
C LYS A 325 20.95 32.56 -0.03
N ASP A 326 20.43 32.96 1.13
CA ASP A 326 19.24 33.82 1.21
C ASP A 326 19.46 35.16 0.52
N GLU A 327 20.61 35.79 0.75
CA GLU A 327 21.00 37.05 0.10
C GLU A 327 21.13 36.88 -1.42
N PHE A 328 21.81 35.84 -1.88
CA PHE A 328 21.96 35.54 -3.31
C PHE A 328 20.59 35.35 -4.00
N CYS A 329 19.73 34.51 -3.43
CA CYS A 329 18.40 34.25 -4.00
C CYS A 329 17.52 35.50 -3.97
N MET A 330 17.59 36.32 -2.91
CA MET A 330 16.86 37.58 -2.85
C MET A 330 17.33 38.57 -3.92
N ARG A 331 18.65 38.71 -4.12
CA ARG A 331 19.22 39.55 -5.20
C ARG A 331 18.71 39.12 -6.57
N GLU A 332 18.66 37.81 -6.81
CA GLU A 332 18.17 37.27 -8.09
C GLU A 332 16.66 37.51 -8.29
N VAL A 333 15.85 37.39 -7.25
CA VAL A 333 14.41 37.72 -7.31
C VAL A 333 14.19 39.20 -7.55
N VAL A 334 14.98 40.08 -6.93
CA VAL A 334 14.93 41.52 -7.17
C VAL A 334 15.30 41.84 -8.62
N ARG A 335 16.34 41.19 -9.17
CA ARG A 335 16.70 41.30 -10.59
C ARG A 335 15.53 40.89 -11.50
N TRP A 336 14.86 39.79 -11.18
CA TRP A 336 13.69 39.35 -11.93
C TRP A 336 12.54 40.36 -11.84
N ALA A 337 12.28 40.93 -10.66
CA ALA A 337 11.29 41.99 -10.53
C ALA A 337 11.62 43.22 -11.41
N GLN A 338 12.89 43.62 -11.47
CA GLN A 338 13.35 44.70 -12.36
C GLN A 338 13.19 44.33 -13.84
N GLN A 339 13.45 43.09 -14.25
CA GLN A 339 13.22 42.64 -15.64
C GLN A 339 11.76 42.83 -16.06
N VAL A 340 10.82 42.51 -15.16
CA VAL A 340 9.37 42.69 -15.40
C VAL A 340 9.03 44.18 -15.44
N GLU A 341 9.44 44.96 -14.43
CA GLU A 341 9.04 46.35 -14.27
C GLU A 341 9.67 47.30 -15.31
N LEU A 342 10.97 47.16 -15.59
CA LEU A 342 11.74 48.03 -16.50
C LEU A 342 11.68 47.57 -17.95
N GLY A 343 11.57 46.26 -18.20
CA GLY A 343 11.59 45.70 -19.54
C GLY A 343 12.96 45.51 -20.16
N GLU A 344 13.98 45.45 -19.33
CA GLU A 344 15.34 45.08 -19.71
C GLU A 344 15.57 43.60 -19.38
N PHE A 345 16.17 42.83 -20.30
CA PHE A 345 16.42 41.41 -20.07
C PHE A 345 17.52 41.17 -19.01
N ASP A 346 18.55 42.03 -18.95
CA ASP A 346 19.64 41.93 -17.97
C ASP A 346 19.90 43.28 -17.28
N PRO A 347 19.01 43.73 -16.37
CA PRO A 347 19.17 45.01 -15.68
C PRO A 347 20.33 44.97 -14.68
N PRO A 348 20.99 46.12 -14.42
CA PRO A 348 22.01 46.22 -13.39
C PRO A 348 21.40 46.04 -11.99
N LEU A 349 22.13 45.39 -11.08
CA LEU A 349 21.69 45.18 -9.71
C LEU A 349 21.92 46.44 -8.85
N ASP A 350 20.89 46.88 -8.13
CA ASP A 350 21.02 47.97 -7.16
C ASP A 350 21.98 47.58 -6.02
N GLY A 351 23.00 48.40 -5.75
CA GLY A 351 23.96 48.21 -4.65
C GLY A 351 25.41 47.95 -5.06
N GLU A 352 25.72 47.85 -6.35
CA GLU A 352 27.09 47.74 -6.88
C GLU A 352 27.70 49.11 -7.25
N GLY A 353 27.69 50.09 -6.33
CA GLY A 353 28.28 51.42 -6.54
C GLY A 353 27.70 52.23 -7.71
N ASP A 354 28.21 53.45 -7.94
CA ASP A 354 27.74 54.34 -9.03
C ASP A 354 28.14 53.85 -10.44
N THR A 355 28.96 52.80 -10.55
CA THR A 355 29.41 52.21 -11.82
C THR A 355 29.47 50.68 -11.75
N ALA A 356 28.69 50.01 -12.60
CA ALA A 356 28.66 48.55 -12.70
C ALA A 356 30.06 47.95 -13.02
N PRO A 357 30.41 46.76 -12.47
CA PRO A 357 31.70 46.11 -12.73
C PRO A 357 31.96 45.86 -14.22
N ALA A 358 33.22 46.03 -14.66
CA ALA A 358 33.61 45.87 -16.07
C ALA A 358 33.33 44.44 -16.59
N GLU A 359 33.50 43.42 -15.75
CA GLU A 359 33.21 42.04 -16.08
C GLU A 359 31.71 41.81 -16.30
N TRP A 360 30.86 42.40 -15.46
CA TRP A 360 29.40 42.31 -15.64
C TRP A 360 28.97 43.01 -16.92
N LYS A 361 29.54 44.19 -17.22
CA LYS A 361 29.24 44.93 -18.46
C LYS A 361 29.61 44.12 -19.71
N SER A 362 30.77 43.46 -19.72
CA SER A 362 31.16 42.56 -20.81
C SER A 362 30.22 41.38 -20.96
N GLU A 363 29.76 40.77 -19.86
CA GLU A 363 28.77 39.69 -19.88
C GLU A 363 27.39 40.19 -20.38
N HIS A 364 26.96 41.37 -19.93
CA HIS A 364 25.72 42.03 -20.37
C HIS A 364 25.74 42.33 -21.87
N ASP A 365 26.81 42.95 -22.37
CA ASP A 365 26.98 43.26 -23.79
C ASP A 365 26.95 41.99 -24.64
N ALA A 366 27.58 40.90 -24.18
CA ALA A 366 27.53 39.59 -24.84
C ALA A 366 26.11 38.99 -24.85
N ILE A 367 25.38 39.06 -23.73
CA ILE A 367 23.99 38.61 -23.64
C ILE A 367 23.11 39.43 -24.58
N MET A 368 23.22 40.76 -24.57
CA MET A 368 22.41 41.65 -25.41
C MET A 368 22.73 41.49 -26.89
N GLN A 369 23.98 41.23 -27.26
CA GLN A 369 24.36 40.87 -28.62
C GLN A 369 23.66 39.58 -29.09
N LEU A 370 23.62 38.54 -28.25
CA LEU A 370 22.88 37.31 -28.55
C LEU A 370 21.36 37.54 -28.64
N MET A 371 20.81 38.34 -27.72
CA MET A 371 19.37 38.56 -27.60
C MET A 371 18.78 39.43 -28.73
N THR A 372 19.53 40.42 -29.21
CA THR A 372 19.10 41.37 -30.25
C THR A 372 19.42 40.91 -31.68
N ALA A 373 20.29 39.91 -31.84
CA ALA A 373 20.56 39.32 -33.14
C ALA A 373 19.29 38.72 -33.74
N THR A 374 19.06 38.97 -35.03
CA THR A 374 17.94 38.38 -35.77
C THR A 374 18.14 36.87 -35.86
N LEU A 375 17.13 36.10 -35.48
CA LEU A 375 17.19 34.64 -35.51
C LEU A 375 17.23 34.11 -36.94
N ASP A 376 18.05 33.09 -37.18
CA ASP A 376 18.19 32.50 -38.51
C ASP A 376 16.84 32.07 -39.11
N GLY A 377 16.49 32.66 -40.25
CA GLY A 377 15.26 32.38 -40.99
C GLY A 377 13.96 32.82 -40.30
N LEU A 378 14.03 33.70 -39.29
CA LEU A 378 12.90 34.39 -38.66
C LEU A 378 13.12 35.91 -38.76
N SER A 379 12.04 36.68 -38.64
CA SER A 379 12.06 38.15 -38.79
C SER A 379 12.18 38.91 -37.47
N PHE A 380 12.25 38.20 -36.34
CA PHE A 380 12.34 38.77 -34.99
C PHE A 380 13.56 38.24 -34.23
N SER A 381 13.95 38.95 -33.17
CA SER A 381 15.05 38.59 -32.27
C SER A 381 14.56 37.82 -31.03
N ALA A 382 15.46 37.14 -30.32
CA ALA A 382 15.09 36.47 -29.07
C ALA A 382 14.57 37.46 -27.99
N LEU A 383 15.03 38.73 -28.05
CA LEU A 383 14.55 39.81 -27.19
C LEU A 383 13.09 40.20 -27.49
N ASP A 384 12.72 40.28 -28.77
CA ASP A 384 11.33 40.56 -29.17
C ASP A 384 10.40 39.46 -28.67
N PHE A 385 10.84 38.19 -28.81
CA PHE A 385 10.12 37.04 -28.28
C PHE A 385 9.94 37.15 -26.78
N TRP A 386 11.02 37.32 -26.00
CA TRP A 386 10.93 37.43 -24.54
C TRP A 386 10.02 38.57 -24.09
N THR A 387 10.14 39.74 -24.74
CA THR A 387 9.36 40.95 -24.41
C THR A 387 7.86 40.74 -24.62
N HIS A 388 7.47 40.20 -25.78
CA HIS A 388 6.07 40.09 -26.17
C HIS A 388 5.40 38.78 -25.72
N THR A 389 6.16 37.82 -25.18
CA THR A 389 5.61 36.55 -24.68
C THR A 389 5.76 36.42 -23.18
N ILE A 390 6.97 36.15 -22.69
CA ILE A 390 7.28 35.85 -21.29
C ILE A 390 7.04 37.09 -20.42
N ARG A 391 7.70 38.20 -20.75
CA ARG A 391 7.60 39.42 -19.95
C ARG A 391 6.18 39.98 -19.96
N CYS A 392 5.52 40.05 -21.12
CA CYS A 392 4.15 40.56 -21.20
C CYS A 392 3.19 39.78 -20.26
N GLU A 393 3.38 38.47 -20.15
CA GLU A 393 2.63 37.60 -19.24
C GLU A 393 2.96 37.84 -17.77
N GLU A 394 4.23 38.08 -17.44
CA GLU A 394 4.64 38.39 -16.08
C GLU A 394 4.18 39.79 -15.61
N VAL A 395 4.14 40.77 -16.52
CA VAL A 395 3.55 42.10 -16.27
C VAL A 395 2.02 42.00 -16.07
N GLU A 396 1.33 41.08 -16.75
CA GLU A 396 -0.09 40.79 -16.48
C GLU A 396 -0.29 40.47 -14.98
N THR A 397 0.62 39.70 -14.39
CA THR A 397 0.62 39.28 -12.99
C THR A 397 1.68 40.00 -12.12
N GLU A 398 1.98 41.26 -12.42
CA GLU A 398 3.05 42.04 -11.77
C GLU A 398 3.04 42.05 -10.23
N HIS A 399 1.87 41.99 -9.58
CA HIS A 399 1.75 41.95 -8.12
C HIS A 399 2.62 40.86 -7.46
N ILE A 400 2.89 39.77 -8.17
CA ILE A 400 3.76 38.67 -7.72
C ILE A 400 5.22 39.13 -7.55
N HIS A 401 5.67 40.09 -8.36
CA HIS A 401 7.04 40.57 -8.37
C HIS A 401 7.22 41.81 -7.48
N THR A 402 6.21 42.69 -7.40
CA THR A 402 6.29 43.93 -6.62
C THR A 402 6.15 43.67 -5.11
N GLU A 403 5.25 42.77 -4.69
CA GLU A 403 4.99 42.51 -3.27
C GLU A 403 6.21 41.92 -2.54
N LYS A 404 6.61 42.56 -1.42
CA LYS A 404 7.78 42.12 -0.63
C LYS A 404 7.62 40.68 -0.10
N ARG A 405 6.43 40.33 0.40
CA ARG A 405 6.12 38.98 0.90
C ARG A 405 6.31 37.92 -0.17
N VAL A 406 5.79 38.18 -1.38
CA VAL A 406 5.85 37.21 -2.48
C VAL A 406 7.28 37.04 -2.98
N ARG A 407 8.09 38.11 -2.96
CA ARG A 407 9.53 38.02 -3.22
C ARG A 407 10.26 37.14 -2.20
N ALA A 408 9.90 37.20 -0.92
CA ALA A 408 10.47 36.30 0.09
C ALA A 408 10.15 34.83 -0.19
N ILE A 409 8.92 34.52 -0.61
CA ILE A 409 8.51 33.17 -1.01
C ILE A 409 9.26 32.71 -2.27
N SER A 410 9.39 33.57 -3.28
CA SER A 410 10.15 33.28 -4.50
C SER A 410 11.64 33.03 -4.21
N ALA A 411 12.24 33.79 -3.28
CA ALA A 411 13.62 33.60 -2.87
C ALA A 411 13.81 32.26 -2.14
N ALA A 412 12.87 31.89 -1.26
CA ALA A 412 12.87 30.59 -0.59
C ALA A 412 12.75 29.42 -1.60
N ALA A 413 11.86 29.56 -2.60
CA ALA A 413 11.72 28.58 -3.68
C ALA A 413 13.02 28.42 -4.50
N ARG A 414 13.69 29.53 -4.84
CA ARG A 414 15.00 29.48 -5.53
C ARG A 414 16.09 28.83 -4.68
N LYS A 415 16.14 29.11 -3.38
CA LYS A 415 17.08 28.46 -2.47
C LYS A 415 16.86 26.94 -2.43
N ALA A 416 15.62 26.50 -2.31
CA ALA A 416 15.28 25.07 -2.35
C ALA A 416 15.63 24.41 -3.70
N LEU A 417 15.41 25.10 -4.82
CA LEU A 417 15.80 24.65 -6.15
C LEU A 417 17.31 24.44 -6.27
N TYR A 418 18.12 25.40 -5.83
CA TYR A 418 19.59 25.31 -5.91
C TYR A 418 20.20 24.35 -4.89
N ASP A 419 19.53 24.12 -3.75
CA ASP A 419 19.92 23.08 -2.80
C ASP A 419 19.75 21.67 -3.38
N ALA A 420 18.76 21.45 -4.25
CA ALA A 420 18.49 20.16 -4.87
C ALA A 420 19.14 19.97 -6.26
N THR A 421 19.31 21.05 -7.04
CA THR A 421 19.66 20.99 -8.46
C THR A 421 20.83 21.91 -8.80
N PRO A 422 21.87 21.44 -9.51
CA PRO A 422 22.97 22.30 -9.94
C PRO A 422 22.49 23.38 -10.91
N TYR A 423 23.04 24.59 -10.81
CA TYR A 423 22.61 25.76 -11.58
C TYR A 423 22.65 25.56 -13.10
N GLU A 424 23.59 24.76 -13.61
CA GLU A 424 23.65 24.39 -15.03
C GLU A 424 22.42 23.59 -15.49
N ALA A 425 21.97 22.62 -14.69
CA ALA A 425 20.76 21.86 -14.99
C ALA A 425 19.50 22.74 -14.87
N VAL A 426 19.50 23.74 -13.97
CA VAL A 426 18.43 24.74 -13.89
C VAL A 426 18.31 25.53 -15.19
N LEU A 427 19.43 26.05 -15.71
CA LEU A 427 19.44 26.80 -16.97
C LEU A 427 18.97 25.92 -18.14
N GLN A 428 19.44 24.66 -18.22
CA GLN A 428 18.97 23.73 -19.24
C GLN A 428 17.46 23.46 -19.11
N GLY A 429 16.94 23.32 -17.88
CA GLY A 429 15.51 23.16 -17.62
C GLY A 429 14.67 24.36 -18.09
N VAL A 430 15.19 25.59 -17.94
CA VAL A 430 14.54 26.81 -18.47
C VAL A 430 14.56 26.83 -20.01
N VAL A 431 15.69 26.45 -20.61
CA VAL A 431 15.80 26.32 -22.08
C VAL A 431 14.82 25.28 -22.62
N ASP A 432 14.71 24.12 -21.97
CA ASP A 432 13.78 23.05 -22.33
C ASP A 432 12.32 23.48 -22.18
N ALA A 433 12.02 24.31 -21.17
CA ALA A 433 10.69 24.89 -20.96
C ALA A 433 10.26 25.76 -22.16
N VAL A 434 11.22 26.41 -22.83
CA VAL A 434 10.99 27.19 -24.05
C VAL A 434 10.95 26.29 -25.28
N ALA A 435 11.94 25.41 -25.46
CA ALA A 435 12.09 24.55 -26.62
C ALA A 435 10.87 23.65 -26.88
N ARG A 436 10.24 23.16 -25.80
CA ARG A 436 9.08 22.25 -25.84
C ARG A 436 7.74 22.95 -25.58
N GLY A 437 7.74 24.27 -25.44
CA GLY A 437 6.53 25.04 -25.18
C GLY A 437 5.53 25.03 -26.35
N GLN A 438 4.42 25.75 -26.18
CA GLN A 438 3.36 25.87 -27.16
C GLN A 438 3.02 27.34 -27.41
N LEU A 439 2.85 27.71 -28.68
CA LEU A 439 2.40 29.04 -29.08
C LEU A 439 0.91 29.01 -29.41
N ASP A 440 0.11 29.69 -28.58
CA ASP A 440 -1.30 29.91 -28.87
C ASP A 440 -1.46 31.20 -29.67
N MET A 441 -1.57 31.04 -30.99
CA MET A 441 -1.74 32.15 -31.92
C MET A 441 -3.08 32.88 -31.75
N ALA A 442 -4.11 32.22 -31.21
CA ALA A 442 -5.44 32.82 -31.03
C ALA A 442 -5.50 33.69 -29.78
N ALA A 443 -4.82 33.26 -28.70
CA ALA A 443 -4.72 34.02 -27.46
C ALA A 443 -3.57 35.04 -27.45
N ALA A 444 -2.68 35.01 -28.45
CA ALA A 444 -1.40 35.74 -28.45
C ALA A 444 -0.58 35.43 -27.19
N GLY A 445 -0.42 34.14 -26.89
CA GLY A 445 0.21 33.66 -25.66
C GLY A 445 1.22 32.54 -25.89
N PHE A 446 2.29 32.54 -25.10
CA PHE A 446 3.25 31.45 -25.01
C PHE A 446 2.96 30.63 -23.75
N LYS A 447 2.74 29.33 -23.92
CA LYS A 447 2.61 28.36 -22.83
C LYS A 447 3.93 27.59 -22.71
N PRO A 448 4.69 27.72 -21.62
CA PRO A 448 5.93 26.97 -21.44
C PRO A 448 5.65 25.47 -21.29
N HIS A 449 6.67 24.64 -21.54
CA HIS A 449 6.65 23.26 -21.10
C HIS A 449 6.87 23.22 -19.59
N ILE A 450 5.85 22.76 -18.87
CA ILE A 450 5.76 22.83 -17.42
C ILE A 450 6.53 21.66 -16.79
N ASN A 451 7.86 21.75 -16.82
CA ASN A 451 8.75 20.81 -16.14
C ASN A 451 8.93 21.18 -14.64
N ASP A 452 9.56 20.30 -13.88
CA ASP A 452 9.73 20.49 -12.42
C ASP A 452 10.55 21.75 -12.08
N ILE A 453 11.55 22.10 -12.90
CA ILE A 453 12.38 23.31 -12.70
C ILE A 453 11.54 24.57 -12.90
N TRP A 454 10.74 24.63 -13.98
CA TRP A 454 9.83 25.74 -14.24
C TRP A 454 8.80 25.88 -13.11
N CYS A 455 8.26 24.77 -12.62
CA CYS A 455 7.32 24.77 -11.49
C CYS A 455 7.96 25.36 -10.22
N GLN A 456 9.23 25.06 -9.94
CA GLN A 456 9.95 25.59 -8.79
C GLN A 456 10.22 27.10 -8.92
N LEU A 457 10.63 27.55 -10.11
CA LEU A 457 10.85 28.98 -10.39
C LEU A 457 9.56 29.81 -10.30
N HIS A 458 8.44 29.26 -10.75
CA HIS A 458 7.13 29.92 -10.72
C HIS A 458 6.25 29.48 -9.55
N TYR A 459 6.82 28.85 -8.51
CA TYR A 459 6.06 28.38 -7.35
C TYR A 459 5.28 29.50 -6.67
N ALA A 460 5.88 30.69 -6.51
CA ALA A 460 5.22 31.84 -5.90
C ALA A 460 3.95 32.30 -6.66
N LYS A 461 3.89 32.06 -7.98
CA LYS A 461 2.74 32.40 -8.81
C LYS A 461 1.61 31.39 -8.68
N PHE A 462 1.92 30.10 -8.76
CA PHE A 462 0.91 29.05 -8.91
C PHE A 462 0.69 28.19 -7.66
N GLY A 463 1.58 28.25 -6.67
CA GLY A 463 1.57 27.41 -5.49
C GLY A 463 1.55 28.14 -4.15
N ALA A 464 1.70 29.47 -4.15
CA ALA A 464 1.66 30.30 -2.93
C ALA A 464 0.38 31.13 -2.84
N ALA A 465 0.11 31.70 -1.66
CA ALA A 465 -1.08 32.49 -1.36
C ALA A 465 -1.09 33.88 -2.01
N THR A 466 -0.91 33.95 -3.33
CA THR A 466 -1.01 35.15 -4.18
C THR A 466 -2.37 35.28 -4.85
N VAL A 467 -3.29 34.32 -4.62
CA VAL A 467 -4.56 34.24 -5.35
C VAL A 467 -5.64 35.12 -4.71
N THR A 468 -6.31 35.91 -5.55
CA THR A 468 -7.57 36.61 -5.22
C THR A 468 -8.72 36.05 -6.04
N GLN A 469 -9.93 36.15 -5.48
CA GLN A 469 -11.16 35.73 -6.12
C GLN A 469 -12.25 36.79 -5.95
N HIS A 470 -12.67 37.37 -7.07
CA HIS A 470 -13.80 38.27 -7.15
C HIS A 470 -15.00 37.54 -7.76
N THR A 471 -16.09 37.54 -7.00
CA THR A 471 -17.38 36.94 -7.38
C THR A 471 -18.49 37.93 -7.10
N THR A 472 -19.69 37.66 -7.60
CA THR A 472 -20.88 38.43 -7.25
C THR A 472 -21.11 38.59 -5.74
N THR A 473 -20.69 37.61 -4.94
CA THR A 473 -20.95 37.58 -3.50
C THR A 473 -19.85 38.28 -2.69
N ALA A 474 -18.59 38.10 -3.08
CA ALA A 474 -17.45 38.58 -2.32
C ALA A 474 -16.21 38.76 -3.19
N SER A 475 -15.39 39.74 -2.80
CA SER A 475 -13.99 39.91 -3.20
C SER A 475 -13.12 39.43 -2.03
N ARG A 476 -12.32 38.38 -2.25
CA ARG A 476 -11.53 37.74 -1.18
C ARG A 476 -10.11 37.40 -1.62
N GLN A 477 -9.18 37.37 -0.66
CA GLN A 477 -7.82 36.87 -0.84
C GLN A 477 -7.68 35.50 -0.16
N LEU A 478 -7.02 34.55 -0.84
CA LEU A 478 -6.82 33.20 -0.31
C LEU A 478 -5.47 33.11 0.41
N HIS A 479 -5.46 33.43 1.71
CA HIS A 479 -4.24 33.54 2.51
C HIS A 479 -3.51 32.22 2.80
N PHE A 480 -4.14 31.06 2.60
CA PHE A 480 -3.57 29.74 2.90
C PHE A 480 -3.66 28.79 1.71
N PHE A 481 -3.77 29.34 0.50
CA PHE A 481 -3.66 28.52 -0.70
C PHE A 481 -2.23 27.99 -0.82
N HIS A 482 -2.10 26.70 -1.12
CA HIS A 482 -0.84 25.99 -1.11
C HIS A 482 -0.86 24.88 -2.15
N ALA A 483 0.21 24.78 -2.94
CA ALA A 483 0.48 23.59 -3.74
C ALA A 483 1.48 22.70 -3.00
N GLY A 484 1.03 21.51 -2.58
CA GLY A 484 1.83 20.56 -1.81
C GLY A 484 2.89 19.84 -2.65
N SER A 485 2.72 19.83 -3.98
CA SER A 485 3.66 19.22 -4.92
C SER A 485 3.82 20.04 -6.21
N LEU A 486 4.92 19.80 -6.94
CA LEU A 486 5.15 20.43 -8.24
C LEU A 486 4.12 19.97 -9.30
N LYS A 487 3.47 18.82 -9.11
CA LYS A 487 2.38 18.37 -9.99
C LYS A 487 1.12 19.22 -9.83
N GLU A 488 0.82 19.69 -8.61
CA GLU A 488 -0.28 20.64 -8.39
C GLU A 488 0.01 22.01 -9.00
N VAL A 489 1.27 22.47 -8.93
CA VAL A 489 1.72 23.67 -9.64
C VAL A 489 1.54 23.50 -11.15
N ALA A 490 1.94 22.34 -11.68
CA ALA A 490 1.81 22.03 -13.10
C ALA A 490 0.35 21.99 -13.59
N ALA A 491 -0.52 21.36 -12.81
CA ALA A 491 -1.96 21.30 -13.09
C ALA A 491 -2.59 22.71 -13.07
N THR A 492 -2.22 23.52 -12.06
CA THR A 492 -2.72 24.89 -11.90
C THR A 492 -2.25 25.78 -13.06
N ALA A 493 -0.97 25.69 -13.45
CA ALA A 493 -0.43 26.41 -14.59
C ALA A 493 -1.04 25.96 -15.92
N THR A 494 -1.22 24.65 -16.11
CA THR A 494 -1.87 24.09 -17.31
C THR A 494 -3.28 24.63 -17.47
N LEU A 495 -4.06 24.64 -16.37
CA LEU A 495 -5.41 25.18 -16.38
C LEU A 495 -5.43 26.69 -16.62
N TYR A 496 -4.53 27.44 -15.97
CA TYR A 496 -4.38 28.89 -16.16
C TYR A 496 -4.14 29.25 -17.63
N TYR A 497 -3.14 28.64 -18.28
CA TYR A 497 -2.86 28.91 -19.69
C TYR A 497 -3.98 28.43 -20.62
N ALA A 498 -4.59 27.27 -20.34
CA ALA A 498 -5.67 26.73 -21.17
C ALA A 498 -6.96 27.56 -21.10
N THR A 499 -7.20 28.26 -19.98
CA THR A 499 -8.41 29.08 -19.76
C THR A 499 -8.21 30.56 -20.03
N LYS A 500 -7.06 30.98 -20.57
CA LYS A 500 -6.84 32.37 -20.98
C LYS A 500 -7.84 32.82 -22.06
N PRO A 501 -8.21 34.12 -22.09
CA PRO A 501 -9.12 34.66 -23.10
C PRO A 501 -8.62 34.41 -24.53
N LEU A 502 -9.52 33.94 -25.39
CA LEU A 502 -9.30 33.53 -26.78
C LEU A 502 -8.40 32.29 -26.96
N SER A 503 -8.17 31.50 -25.90
CA SER A 503 -7.41 30.24 -25.97
C SER A 503 -8.01 29.27 -26.99
N SER A 504 -7.12 28.60 -27.71
CA SER A 504 -7.45 27.50 -28.63
C SER A 504 -8.08 26.29 -27.94
N SER A 505 -7.94 26.18 -26.61
CA SER A 505 -8.55 25.11 -25.79
C SER A 505 -10.02 25.37 -25.44
N LEU A 506 -10.56 26.56 -25.75
CA LEU A 506 -11.93 26.95 -25.46
C LEU A 506 -12.76 27.05 -26.75
N ASP A 507 -13.95 26.44 -26.76
CA ASP A 507 -14.83 26.47 -27.92
C ASP A 507 -15.85 27.62 -27.81
N TYR A 508 -15.63 28.68 -28.57
CA TYR A 508 -16.49 29.86 -28.59
C TYR A 508 -17.70 29.76 -29.54
N ALA A 509 -17.95 28.61 -30.17
CA ALA A 509 -19.02 28.47 -31.17
C ALA A 509 -20.43 28.63 -30.58
N SER A 510 -20.66 28.09 -29.37
CA SER A 510 -21.92 28.25 -28.63
C SER A 510 -21.70 28.22 -27.12
N PRO A 511 -22.63 28.76 -26.30
CA PRO A 511 -22.58 28.67 -24.84
C PRO A 511 -22.40 27.24 -24.32
N TYR A 512 -23.06 26.27 -24.96
CA TYR A 512 -22.95 24.85 -24.62
C TYR A 512 -21.55 24.30 -24.87
N LYS A 513 -20.99 24.54 -26.07
CA LYS A 513 -19.66 24.05 -26.41
C LYS A 513 -18.58 24.71 -25.54
N PHE A 514 -18.71 26.00 -25.24
CA PHE A 514 -17.84 26.73 -24.33
C PHE A 514 -17.86 26.13 -22.91
N ARG A 515 -19.05 25.78 -22.42
CA ARG A 515 -19.21 25.08 -21.15
C ARG A 515 -18.56 23.69 -21.18
N ARG A 516 -18.78 22.90 -22.23
CA ARG A 516 -18.17 21.57 -22.37
C ARG A 516 -16.64 21.62 -22.40
N SER A 517 -16.05 22.56 -23.14
CA SER A 517 -14.58 22.74 -23.15
C SER A 517 -14.05 23.16 -21.78
N LEU A 518 -14.71 24.10 -21.09
CA LEU A 518 -14.30 24.51 -19.73
C LEU A 518 -14.39 23.36 -18.72
N VAL A 519 -15.51 22.64 -18.70
CA VAL A 519 -15.71 21.52 -17.77
C VAL A 519 -14.73 20.38 -18.05
N GLY A 520 -14.40 20.11 -19.31
CA GLY A 520 -13.34 19.18 -19.67
C GLY A 520 -11.99 19.56 -19.05
N LEU A 521 -11.57 20.82 -19.20
CA LEU A 521 -10.33 21.34 -18.59
C LEU A 521 -10.36 21.28 -17.06
N PHE A 522 -11.48 21.65 -16.43
CA PHE A 522 -11.63 21.58 -14.96
C PHE A 522 -11.62 20.14 -14.44
N SER A 523 -12.19 19.20 -15.20
CA SER A 523 -12.14 17.78 -14.87
C SER A 523 -10.71 17.25 -14.94
N THR A 524 -9.95 17.56 -16.00
CA THR A 524 -8.52 17.21 -16.10
C THR A 524 -7.72 17.75 -14.93
N TYR A 525 -7.88 19.04 -14.60
CA TYR A 525 -7.25 19.64 -13.42
C TYR A 525 -7.62 18.87 -12.13
N GLY A 526 -8.90 18.53 -11.94
CA GLY A 526 -9.35 17.77 -10.79
C GLY A 526 -8.69 16.40 -10.66
N VAL A 527 -8.57 15.65 -11.77
CA VAL A 527 -7.90 14.34 -11.80
C VAL A 527 -6.41 14.48 -11.44
N GLU A 528 -5.72 15.48 -11.98
CA GLU A 528 -4.30 15.74 -11.66
C GLU A 528 -4.12 16.10 -10.17
N MET A 529 -5.04 16.89 -9.59
CA MET A 529 -5.04 17.20 -8.16
C MET A 529 -5.30 15.94 -7.31
N ALA A 530 -6.23 15.08 -7.69
CA ALA A 530 -6.49 13.81 -6.99
C ALA A 530 -5.28 12.88 -7.05
N TYR A 531 -4.60 12.78 -8.20
CA TYR A 531 -3.35 12.04 -8.32
C TYR A 531 -2.26 12.60 -7.39
N ALA A 532 -2.09 13.92 -7.34
CA ALA A 532 -1.12 14.56 -6.47
C ALA A 532 -1.40 14.29 -4.97
N ILE A 533 -2.67 14.23 -4.57
CA ILE A 533 -3.10 13.88 -3.21
C ILE A 533 -2.81 12.41 -2.88
N GLN A 534 -3.11 11.49 -3.81
CA GLN A 534 -2.91 10.06 -3.60
C GLN A 534 -1.42 9.66 -3.59
N ARG A 535 -0.60 10.32 -4.41
CA ARG A 535 0.78 9.91 -4.71
C ARG A 535 1.67 9.71 -3.48
N PRO A 536 1.78 10.63 -2.50
CA PRO A 536 2.72 10.45 -1.39
C PRO A 536 2.41 9.23 -0.52
N LEU A 537 1.15 8.95 -0.24
CA LEU A 537 0.75 7.81 0.60
C LEU A 537 0.81 6.49 -0.16
N LEU A 538 0.25 6.45 -1.38
CA LEU A 538 0.18 5.22 -2.17
C LEU A 538 1.56 4.78 -2.68
N LEU A 539 2.46 5.70 -3.01
CA LEU A 539 3.83 5.33 -3.39
C LEU A 539 4.61 4.78 -2.20
N SER A 540 4.43 5.33 -1.01
CA SER A 540 5.02 4.79 0.23
C SER A 540 4.49 3.38 0.52
N ALA A 541 3.18 3.14 0.34
CA ALA A 541 2.57 1.82 0.51
C ALA A 541 3.12 0.81 -0.51
N ALA A 542 3.28 1.20 -1.78
CA ALA A 542 3.89 0.36 -2.81
C ALA A 542 5.34 -0.03 -2.45
N ASN A 543 6.14 0.92 -1.94
CA ASN A 543 7.50 0.68 -1.49
C ASN A 543 7.54 -0.27 -0.27
N LEU A 544 6.61 -0.12 0.69
CA LEU A 544 6.48 -1.02 1.85
C LEU A 544 6.10 -2.45 1.44
N ALA A 545 5.12 -2.60 0.53
CA ALA A 545 4.74 -3.89 -0.02
C ALA A 545 5.92 -4.55 -0.73
N LYS A 546 6.65 -3.78 -1.56
CA LYS A 546 7.83 -4.26 -2.27
C LYS A 546 8.95 -4.69 -1.32
N ALA A 547 9.19 -3.93 -0.24
CA ALA A 547 10.17 -4.28 0.77
C ALA A 547 9.84 -5.61 1.45
N GLU A 548 8.58 -5.85 1.82
CA GLU A 548 8.14 -7.12 2.42
C GLU A 548 8.36 -8.31 1.48
N ASP A 549 8.02 -8.17 0.20
CA ASP A 549 8.21 -9.23 -0.80
C ASP A 549 9.70 -9.56 -1.00
N LEU A 550 10.57 -8.54 -1.05
CA LEU A 550 12.01 -8.73 -1.16
C LEU A 550 12.60 -9.41 0.09
N MET A 551 12.18 -8.98 1.29
CA MET A 551 12.59 -9.61 2.55
C MET A 551 12.16 -11.08 2.61
N ARG A 552 10.94 -11.40 2.17
CA ARG A 552 10.50 -12.80 2.08
C ARG A 552 11.43 -13.63 1.19
N SER A 553 11.73 -13.16 -0.02
CA SER A 553 12.62 -13.91 -0.94
C SER A 553 14.00 -14.15 -0.33
N VAL A 554 14.58 -13.15 0.33
CA VAL A 554 15.87 -13.26 1.01
C VAL A 554 15.82 -14.26 2.18
N VAL A 555 14.77 -14.20 3.00
CA VAL A 555 14.59 -15.09 4.17
C VAL A 555 14.36 -16.54 3.73
N THR A 556 13.50 -16.76 2.74
CA THR A 556 13.26 -18.10 2.18
C THR A 556 14.53 -18.70 1.59
N ASN A 557 15.34 -17.90 0.88
CA ASN A 557 16.63 -18.35 0.36
C ASN A 557 17.61 -18.70 1.50
N ALA A 558 17.66 -17.90 2.57
CA ALA A 558 18.49 -18.16 3.75
C ALA A 558 18.10 -19.43 4.53
N ALA A 559 16.83 -19.85 4.46
CA ALA A 559 16.33 -21.05 5.14
C ALA A 559 16.76 -22.38 4.47
N ARG A 560 16.97 -22.40 3.14
CA ARG A 560 17.24 -23.62 2.35
C ARG A 560 18.39 -24.49 2.89
N PRO A 561 19.58 -23.93 3.21
CA PRO A 561 20.71 -24.73 3.67
C PRO A 561 20.48 -25.44 5.02
N PHE A 562 19.53 -24.97 5.83
CA PHE A 562 19.15 -25.65 7.07
C PHE A 562 18.37 -26.93 6.77
N GLY A 563 17.38 -26.84 5.86
CA GLY A 563 16.61 -28.00 5.41
C GLY A 563 17.47 -29.09 4.77
N GLU A 564 18.43 -28.71 3.92
CA GLU A 564 19.38 -29.66 3.31
C GLU A 564 20.20 -30.41 4.37
N ARG A 565 20.77 -29.69 5.33
CA ARG A 565 21.57 -30.29 6.43
C ARG A 565 20.72 -31.17 7.33
N ARG A 566 19.47 -30.76 7.64
CA ARG A 566 18.55 -31.53 8.48
C ARG A 566 18.15 -32.84 7.80
N ARG A 567 17.76 -32.80 6.53
CA ARG A 567 17.39 -34.00 5.76
C ARG A 567 18.54 -34.99 5.65
N ALA A 568 19.76 -34.52 5.34
CA ALA A 568 20.95 -35.38 5.31
C ALA A 568 21.21 -36.07 6.66
N LYS A 569 21.03 -35.36 7.78
CA LYS A 569 21.16 -35.95 9.13
C LYS A 569 20.07 -36.96 9.44
N ILE A 570 18.81 -36.66 9.11
CA ILE A 570 17.68 -37.57 9.31
C ILE A 570 17.90 -38.87 8.53
N GLU A 571 18.35 -38.77 7.28
CA GLU A 571 18.66 -39.92 6.44
C GLU A 571 19.78 -40.79 7.05
N GLN A 572 20.85 -40.16 7.54
CA GLN A 572 21.94 -40.87 8.22
C GLN A 572 21.47 -41.58 9.50
N LEU A 573 20.67 -40.91 10.34
CA LEU A 573 20.10 -41.52 11.55
C LEU A 573 19.16 -42.67 11.21
N ARG A 574 18.34 -42.50 10.18
CA ARG A 574 17.40 -43.52 9.69
C ARG A 574 18.15 -44.76 9.17
N ALA A 575 19.27 -44.56 8.46
CA ALA A 575 20.14 -45.65 8.01
C ALA A 575 20.77 -46.41 9.18
N ASN A 576 21.16 -45.72 10.25
CA ASN A 576 21.71 -46.35 11.46
C ASN A 576 20.64 -47.15 12.23
N HIS A 577 19.44 -46.58 12.39
CA HIS A 577 18.35 -47.21 13.12
C HIS A 577 17.84 -48.48 12.43
N ARG A 578 17.70 -48.45 11.10
CA ARG A 578 17.25 -49.61 10.29
C ARG A 578 18.10 -50.86 10.48
N ARG A 579 19.37 -50.73 10.87
CA ARG A 579 20.25 -51.88 11.14
C ARG A 579 19.85 -52.66 12.39
N LEU A 580 19.13 -52.03 13.31
CA LEU A 580 18.82 -52.56 14.65
C LEU A 580 17.35 -52.93 14.85
N THR A 581 16.44 -52.39 14.02
CA THR A 581 14.99 -52.59 14.16
C THR A 581 14.43 -53.73 13.32
N THR A 582 13.25 -54.22 13.72
CA THR A 582 12.45 -55.15 12.91
C THR A 582 12.05 -54.52 11.57
N PRO A 583 12.50 -55.06 10.43
CA PRO A 583 12.22 -54.49 9.11
C PRO A 583 10.78 -54.75 8.67
N VAL A 584 10.14 -53.74 8.06
CA VAL A 584 8.98 -53.94 7.19
C VAL A 584 9.46 -54.62 5.90
N LYS A 585 8.73 -55.61 5.40
CA LYS A 585 9.04 -56.36 4.17
C LYS A 585 7.77 -56.58 3.34
N GLY A 586 7.95 -57.10 2.13
CA GLY A 586 6.84 -57.65 1.34
C GLY A 586 5.76 -56.63 0.94
N VAL A 587 6.12 -55.37 0.69
CA VAL A 587 5.14 -54.35 0.29
C VAL A 587 4.62 -54.63 -1.13
N VAL A 588 3.34 -54.96 -1.25
CA VAL A 588 2.67 -55.27 -2.52
C VAL A 588 1.40 -54.43 -2.67
N VAL A 589 1.19 -53.87 -3.85
CA VAL A 589 -0.06 -53.17 -4.22
C VAL A 589 -0.91 -54.11 -5.06
N SER A 590 -2.11 -54.44 -4.60
CA SER A 590 -3.05 -55.34 -5.28
C SER A 590 -4.40 -54.66 -5.53
N ALA A 591 -5.22 -55.26 -6.40
CA ALA A 591 -6.60 -54.82 -6.62
C ALA A 591 -7.45 -55.05 -5.36
N VAL A 592 -8.53 -54.28 -5.22
CA VAL A 592 -9.50 -54.47 -4.13
C VAL A 592 -10.31 -55.73 -4.41
N ALA A 593 -10.33 -56.67 -3.46
CA ALA A 593 -11.13 -57.87 -3.59
C ALA A 593 -12.60 -57.56 -3.28
N SER A 594 -13.52 -58.00 -4.14
CA SER A 594 -14.96 -57.82 -3.93
C SER A 594 -15.39 -58.48 -2.61
N GLU A 595 -16.17 -57.77 -1.80
CA GLU A 595 -16.82 -58.34 -0.63
C GLU A 595 -18.13 -59.06 -0.97
N LEU A 596 -18.66 -58.84 -2.18
CA LEU A 596 -19.86 -59.50 -2.67
C LEU A 596 -19.55 -60.95 -3.03
N LEU A 597 -20.30 -61.87 -2.42
CA LEU A 597 -20.20 -63.30 -2.67
C LEU A 597 -21.22 -63.72 -3.74
N GLU A 598 -20.79 -64.58 -4.67
CA GLU A 598 -21.71 -65.26 -5.58
C GLU A 598 -22.65 -66.18 -4.79
N THR A 599 -23.89 -66.36 -5.27
CA THR A 599 -24.88 -67.23 -4.61
C THR A 599 -24.36 -68.67 -4.51
N GLY A 600 -24.02 -69.11 -3.30
CA GLY A 600 -23.50 -70.45 -3.01
C GLY A 600 -22.01 -70.52 -2.67
N ALA A 601 -21.26 -69.41 -2.70
CA ALA A 601 -19.84 -69.36 -2.33
C ALA A 601 -19.61 -69.53 -0.81
N ASP A 602 -18.62 -70.33 -0.43
CA ASP A 602 -18.19 -70.52 0.96
C ASP A 602 -17.36 -69.31 1.44
N LEU A 603 -17.69 -68.79 2.62
CA LEU A 603 -16.96 -67.72 3.32
C LEU A 603 -15.47 -68.08 3.51
N ALA A 604 -15.15 -69.36 3.73
CA ALA A 604 -13.78 -69.81 3.93
C ALA A 604 -12.97 -69.84 2.62
N GLU A 605 -13.60 -70.17 1.49
CA GLU A 605 -12.97 -70.14 0.17
C GLU A 605 -12.79 -68.69 -0.33
N ALA A 606 -13.78 -67.83 -0.10
CA ALA A 606 -13.66 -66.40 -0.38
C ALA A 606 -12.58 -65.71 0.47
N ALA A 607 -12.39 -66.14 1.73
CA ALA A 607 -11.29 -65.68 2.56
C ALA A 607 -9.90 -66.10 2.04
N ARG A 608 -9.77 -67.34 1.51
CA ARG A 608 -8.53 -67.81 0.86
C ARG A 608 -8.27 -67.15 -0.50
N ALA A 609 -9.31 -66.83 -1.27
CA ALA A 609 -9.18 -66.07 -2.51
C ALA A 609 -8.76 -64.61 -2.25
N LYS A 610 -9.15 -64.02 -1.10
CA LYS A 610 -8.66 -62.71 -0.65
C LYS A 610 -7.16 -62.70 -0.29
N GLU A 611 -6.52 -63.86 -0.11
CA GLU A 611 -5.07 -63.99 0.16
C GLU A 611 -4.21 -64.06 -1.12
N SER A 612 -4.81 -64.16 -2.33
CA SER A 612 -4.04 -64.11 -3.58
C SER A 612 -3.68 -62.67 -3.94
N HIS A 613 -2.54 -62.19 -3.44
CA HIS A 613 -2.02 -60.83 -3.68
C HIS A 613 -1.28 -60.71 -5.02
N GLU A 614 -1.99 -60.71 -6.15
CA GLU A 614 -1.36 -60.38 -7.43
C GLU A 614 -1.02 -58.89 -7.48
N ALA A 615 0.25 -58.59 -7.82
CA ALA A 615 0.76 -57.23 -7.86
C ALA A 615 0.23 -56.49 -9.10
N VAL A 616 -0.32 -55.30 -8.89
CA VAL A 616 -0.84 -54.46 -9.97
C VAL A 616 0.27 -53.63 -10.61
N THR A 617 0.24 -53.46 -11.94
CA THR A 617 1.20 -52.66 -12.71
C THR A 617 0.79 -51.19 -12.89
N MET A 618 -0.47 -50.85 -12.60
CA MET A 618 -1.04 -49.51 -12.78
C MET A 618 -2.10 -49.13 -11.72
N TRP A 619 -2.06 -47.89 -11.24
CA TRP A 619 -3.03 -47.33 -10.30
C TRP A 619 -3.67 -46.07 -10.90
N PRO A 620 -4.91 -46.13 -11.38
CA PRO A 620 -5.63 -44.96 -11.88
C PRO A 620 -5.89 -43.92 -10.78
N LEU A 621 -5.82 -42.63 -11.12
CA LEU A 621 -6.31 -41.57 -10.24
C LEU A 621 -7.83 -41.74 -10.02
N GLY A 622 -8.28 -41.59 -8.77
CA GLY A 622 -9.67 -41.83 -8.39
C GLY A 622 -10.03 -43.30 -8.15
N ALA A 623 -9.04 -44.21 -8.12
CA ALA A 623 -9.26 -45.63 -7.84
C ALA A 623 -8.76 -46.04 -6.45
N ARG A 624 -9.37 -47.09 -5.89
CA ARG A 624 -8.90 -47.75 -4.66
C ARG A 624 -7.98 -48.92 -4.96
N ARG A 625 -6.97 -49.13 -4.11
CA ARG A 625 -6.08 -50.30 -4.12
C ARG A 625 -5.79 -50.77 -2.70
N VAL A 626 -5.36 -52.02 -2.57
CA VAL A 626 -4.94 -52.59 -1.29
C VAL A 626 -3.41 -52.61 -1.24
N VAL A 627 -2.86 -52.11 -0.14
CA VAL A 627 -1.43 -52.21 0.18
C VAL A 627 -1.27 -53.29 1.25
N SER A 628 -0.59 -54.38 0.91
CA SER A 628 -0.18 -55.40 1.87
C SER A 628 1.28 -55.20 2.27
N TYR A 629 1.60 -55.48 3.53
CA TYR A 629 2.94 -55.37 4.09
C TYR A 629 3.18 -56.47 5.12
N ASP A 630 4.43 -56.86 5.35
CA ASP A 630 4.81 -57.81 6.40
C ASP A 630 5.68 -57.09 7.43
N TRP A 631 5.17 -56.96 8.65
CA TRP A 631 5.88 -56.30 9.74
C TRP A 631 5.75 -57.09 11.05
N PRO A 632 6.71 -57.98 11.38
CA PRO A 632 6.58 -58.91 12.50
C PRO A 632 6.96 -58.28 13.84
N THR A 633 6.12 -57.38 14.36
CA THR A 633 6.32 -56.73 15.67
C THR A 633 5.78 -57.55 16.82
N PRO A 634 6.29 -57.38 18.06
CA PRO A 634 5.72 -58.00 19.25
C PRO A 634 4.22 -57.71 19.42
N HIS A 635 3.79 -56.50 19.03
CA HIS A 635 2.38 -56.08 19.05
C HIS A 635 1.51 -56.84 18.05
N LEU A 636 2.03 -57.17 16.85
CA LEU A 636 1.32 -58.01 15.89
C LEU A 636 1.10 -59.42 16.44
N ASP A 637 2.12 -60.02 17.06
CA ASP A 637 2.00 -61.37 17.65
C ASP A 637 1.04 -61.38 18.84
N ALA A 638 1.00 -60.31 19.63
CA ALA A 638 0.00 -60.12 20.67
C ALA A 638 -1.41 -59.99 20.07
N LEU A 639 -1.57 -59.22 18.99
CA LEU A 639 -2.84 -59.03 18.29
C LEU A 639 -3.34 -60.36 17.68
N LYS A 640 -2.48 -61.12 17.01
CA LYS A 640 -2.80 -62.44 16.44
C LYS A 640 -3.27 -63.42 17.51
N ARG A 641 -2.54 -63.52 18.63
CA ARG A 641 -2.90 -64.39 19.76
C ARG A 641 -4.23 -64.00 20.39
N LYS A 642 -4.45 -62.71 20.66
CA LYS A 642 -5.69 -62.20 21.26
C LYS A 642 -6.90 -62.37 20.33
N THR A 643 -6.74 -62.08 19.03
CA THR A 643 -7.81 -62.22 18.04
C THR A 643 -8.17 -63.71 17.84
N ALA A 644 -7.19 -64.61 17.78
CA ALA A 644 -7.43 -66.04 17.69
C ALA A 644 -8.12 -66.62 18.94
N ALA A 645 -7.79 -66.12 20.13
CA ALA A 645 -8.39 -66.55 21.39
C ALA A 645 -9.84 -66.06 21.58
N ALA A 646 -10.23 -64.96 20.92
CA ALA A 646 -11.55 -64.36 21.09
C ALA A 646 -12.71 -65.17 20.44
N GLY A 647 -12.42 -66.00 19.42
CA GLY A 647 -13.42 -66.86 18.79
C GLY A 647 -14.71 -66.15 18.37
N SER A 648 -15.86 -66.85 18.44
CA SER A 648 -17.19 -66.35 18.04
C SER A 648 -17.94 -65.56 19.12
N ALA A 649 -17.43 -65.48 20.35
CA ALA A 649 -18.08 -64.79 21.49
C ALA A 649 -17.20 -63.65 22.01
N MET A 650 -17.30 -62.46 21.39
CA MET A 650 -16.57 -61.27 21.81
C MET A 650 -17.18 -60.59 23.05
N THR A 651 -16.34 -60.31 24.06
CA THR A 651 -16.71 -59.45 25.20
C THR A 651 -16.23 -58.02 24.99
N ALA A 652 -16.89 -57.05 25.63
CA ALA A 652 -16.48 -55.64 25.57
C ALA A 652 -15.03 -55.42 26.06
N GLN A 653 -14.60 -56.20 27.07
CA GLN A 653 -13.22 -56.16 27.55
C GLN A 653 -12.23 -56.68 26.51
N CYS A 654 -12.55 -57.77 25.80
CA CYS A 654 -11.70 -58.29 24.74
C CYS A 654 -11.57 -57.30 23.57
N VAL A 655 -12.66 -56.64 23.18
CA VAL A 655 -12.64 -55.58 22.15
C VAL A 655 -11.76 -54.41 22.60
N LYS A 656 -11.85 -53.99 23.87
CA LYS A 656 -11.01 -52.92 24.43
C LYS A 656 -9.52 -53.29 24.40
N GLU A 657 -9.15 -54.50 24.84
CA GLU A 657 -7.76 -54.98 24.81
C GLU A 657 -7.22 -55.05 23.36
N ILE A 658 -8.04 -55.52 22.40
CA ILE A 658 -7.66 -55.55 20.98
C ILE A 658 -7.43 -54.13 20.45
N GLN A 659 -8.30 -53.18 20.79
CA GLN A 659 -8.14 -51.78 20.38
C GLN A 659 -6.92 -51.12 21.01
N GLU A 660 -6.59 -51.44 22.26
CA GLU A 660 -5.38 -50.94 22.94
C GLU A 660 -4.12 -51.46 22.23
N ILE A 661 -4.03 -52.76 21.93
CA ILE A 661 -2.89 -53.33 21.19
C ILE A 661 -2.71 -52.64 19.82
N LYS A 662 -3.81 -52.36 19.11
CA LYS A 662 -3.78 -51.67 17.81
C LYS A 662 -3.28 -50.21 17.89
N ARG A 663 -3.30 -49.58 19.06
CA ARG A 663 -2.81 -48.20 19.25
C ARG A 663 -1.31 -48.10 19.52
N HIS A 664 -0.68 -49.21 19.94
CA HIS A 664 0.76 -49.22 20.26
C HIS A 664 1.67 -49.31 19.03
N ALA A 665 1.14 -49.67 17.87
CA ALA A 665 1.89 -49.66 16.61
C ALA A 665 0.97 -49.28 15.43
N PHE A 666 1.51 -48.51 14.50
CA PHE A 666 0.81 -48.09 13.28
C PHE A 666 1.78 -47.99 12.10
N VAL A 667 1.23 -47.91 10.89
CA VAL A 667 2.00 -47.64 9.67
C VAL A 667 1.53 -46.37 8.98
N GLU A 668 2.47 -45.67 8.37
CA GLU A 668 2.25 -44.54 7.49
C GLU A 668 2.48 -44.96 6.04
N VAL A 669 1.57 -44.58 5.15
CA VAL A 669 1.62 -44.98 3.74
C VAL A 669 1.65 -43.73 2.86
N SER A 670 2.74 -43.59 2.10
CA SER A 670 2.97 -42.43 1.21
C SER A 670 3.29 -42.86 -0.21
N LEU A 671 2.96 -42.00 -1.17
CA LEU A 671 3.19 -42.22 -2.60
C LEU A 671 4.37 -41.38 -3.09
N TRP A 672 5.28 -42.01 -3.82
CA TRP A 672 6.53 -41.41 -4.32
C TRP A 672 6.62 -41.57 -5.83
N ARG A 673 7.01 -40.50 -6.53
CA ARG A 673 7.16 -40.46 -7.99
C ARG A 673 8.62 -40.49 -8.39
N ARG A 674 8.92 -41.13 -9.51
CA ARG A 674 10.25 -41.04 -10.13
C ARG A 674 10.36 -39.75 -10.95
N VAL A 675 11.40 -38.96 -10.68
CA VAL A 675 11.66 -37.71 -11.42
C VAL A 675 12.54 -38.00 -12.63
N THR A 676 12.20 -37.44 -13.78
CA THR A 676 13.01 -37.55 -15.00
C THR A 676 14.25 -36.66 -14.92
N VAL A 677 15.29 -36.98 -15.70
CA VAL A 677 16.52 -36.17 -15.74
C VAL A 677 16.24 -34.73 -16.22
N GLU A 678 15.26 -34.56 -17.11
CA GLU A 678 14.85 -33.25 -17.62
C GLU A 678 14.15 -32.40 -16.54
N GLU A 679 13.20 -32.98 -15.80
CA GLU A 679 12.54 -32.31 -14.66
C GLU A 679 13.56 -31.93 -13.58
N ALA A 680 14.47 -32.85 -13.22
CA ALA A 680 15.51 -32.58 -12.23
C ALA A 680 16.52 -31.52 -12.69
N LYS A 681 16.75 -31.38 -14.00
CA LYS A 681 17.54 -30.27 -14.56
C LYS A 681 16.77 -28.95 -14.46
N HIS A 682 15.52 -28.94 -14.89
CA HIS A 682 14.66 -27.76 -14.85
C HIS A 682 14.49 -27.21 -13.42
N GLN A 683 14.27 -28.09 -12.43
CA GLN A 683 14.18 -27.69 -11.02
C GLN A 683 15.49 -27.05 -10.52
N ARG A 684 16.65 -27.62 -10.87
CA ARG A 684 17.96 -27.05 -10.50
C ARG A 684 18.21 -25.70 -11.16
N ASP A 685 17.90 -25.57 -12.45
CA ASP A 685 18.06 -24.32 -13.19
C ASP A 685 17.16 -23.22 -12.58
N ALA A 686 15.89 -23.53 -12.25
CA ALA A 686 14.98 -22.59 -11.60
C ALA A 686 15.47 -22.12 -10.21
N VAL A 687 16.01 -23.03 -9.40
CA VAL A 687 16.60 -22.69 -8.09
C VAL A 687 17.86 -21.84 -8.25
N GLY A 688 18.68 -22.12 -9.27
CA GLY A 688 19.87 -21.34 -9.62
C GLY A 688 19.52 -19.92 -10.06
N GLU A 689 18.55 -19.76 -10.96
CA GLU A 689 18.05 -18.46 -11.40
C GLU A 689 17.48 -17.62 -10.25
N GLU A 690 16.69 -18.22 -9.37
CA GLU A 690 16.15 -17.53 -8.20
C GLU A 690 17.26 -17.07 -7.24
N THR A 691 18.28 -17.91 -7.02
CA THR A 691 19.40 -17.56 -6.14
C THR A 691 20.20 -16.38 -6.70
N LEU A 692 20.50 -16.40 -8.01
CA LEU A 692 21.16 -15.27 -8.68
C LEU A 692 20.32 -13.99 -8.59
N ARG A 693 18.99 -14.10 -8.74
CA ARG A 693 18.07 -12.97 -8.60
C ARG A 693 18.10 -12.40 -7.18
N VAL A 694 18.11 -13.25 -6.16
CA VAL A 694 18.20 -12.81 -4.74
C VAL A 694 19.54 -12.14 -4.47
N GLU A 695 20.65 -12.66 -5.00
CA GLU A 695 21.97 -12.02 -4.87
C GLU A 695 22.01 -10.63 -5.51
N GLU A 696 21.35 -10.45 -6.66
CA GLU A 696 21.21 -9.14 -7.30
C GLU A 696 20.34 -8.17 -6.46
N MET A 697 19.25 -8.66 -5.87
CA MET A 697 18.42 -7.86 -4.93
C MET A 697 19.24 -7.40 -3.72
N VAL A 698 20.01 -8.31 -3.10
CA VAL A 698 20.86 -7.99 -1.95
C VAL A 698 21.96 -6.99 -2.32
N ARG A 699 22.51 -7.09 -3.54
CA ARG A 699 23.51 -6.14 -4.05
C ARG A 699 22.93 -4.75 -4.29
N SER A 700 21.69 -4.66 -4.77
CA SER A 700 21.02 -3.39 -5.06
C SER A 700 20.46 -2.68 -3.82
N VAL A 701 20.06 -3.44 -2.79
CA VAL A 701 19.52 -2.89 -1.53
C VAL A 701 20.32 -3.41 -0.33
N PRO A 702 21.32 -2.65 0.17
CA PRO A 702 22.25 -3.12 1.21
C PRO A 702 21.61 -3.57 2.52
N ALA A 703 20.46 -2.99 2.89
CA ALA A 703 19.72 -3.39 4.09
C ALA A 703 19.28 -4.87 4.06
N LEU A 704 19.05 -5.44 2.87
CA LEU A 704 18.68 -6.84 2.71
C LEU A 704 19.82 -7.82 3.08
N ALA A 705 21.08 -7.40 2.93
CA ALA A 705 22.22 -8.21 3.38
C ALA A 705 22.20 -8.41 4.91
N GLN A 706 21.81 -7.38 5.65
CA GLN A 706 21.65 -7.46 7.11
C GLN A 706 20.47 -8.35 7.49
N VAL A 707 19.37 -8.27 6.73
CA VAL A 707 18.22 -9.17 6.90
C VAL A 707 18.62 -10.64 6.68
N GLN A 708 19.44 -10.92 5.67
CA GLN A 708 19.95 -12.29 5.41
C GLN A 708 20.80 -12.82 6.58
N GLN A 709 21.69 -11.99 7.13
CA GLN A 709 22.51 -12.34 8.29
C GLN A 709 21.65 -12.58 9.52
N TYR A 710 20.66 -11.71 9.76
CA TYR A 710 19.69 -11.85 10.84
C TYR A 710 18.91 -13.16 10.73
N ALA A 711 18.35 -13.45 9.55
CA ALA A 711 17.58 -14.67 9.30
C ALA A 711 18.42 -15.92 9.57
N THR A 712 19.67 -15.94 9.07
CA THR A 712 20.60 -17.05 9.32
C THR A 712 20.87 -17.25 10.81
N ALA A 713 21.13 -16.17 11.55
CA ALA A 713 21.38 -16.23 12.99
C ALA A 713 20.14 -16.64 13.79
N LEU A 714 18.94 -16.20 13.37
CA LEU A 714 17.69 -16.59 14.01
C LEU A 714 17.38 -18.07 13.76
N TYR A 715 17.51 -18.56 12.53
CA TYR A 715 17.31 -19.97 12.22
C TYR A 715 18.27 -20.88 12.98
N GLN A 716 19.55 -20.49 13.14
CA GLN A 716 20.50 -21.22 14.00
C GLN A 716 20.05 -21.31 15.47
N ARG A 717 19.22 -20.37 15.94
CA ARG A 717 18.69 -20.35 17.30
C ARG A 717 17.40 -21.15 17.46
N ILE A 718 16.47 -21.02 16.52
CA ILE A 718 15.10 -21.56 16.65
C ILE A 718 14.91 -22.95 16.02
N GLU A 719 15.86 -23.39 15.20
CA GLU A 719 15.82 -24.72 14.57
C GLU A 719 15.77 -25.82 15.64
N ASP A 720 14.84 -26.75 15.48
CA ASP A 720 14.81 -27.99 16.26
C ASP A 720 15.94 -28.90 15.77
N ALA A 721 17.13 -28.69 16.33
CA ALA A 721 18.35 -29.35 15.87
C ALA A 721 18.30 -30.86 16.12
N VAL A 722 18.43 -31.65 15.04
CA VAL A 722 18.57 -33.11 15.12
C VAL A 722 19.96 -33.46 15.68
N PRO A 723 20.06 -34.22 16.79
CA PRO A 723 21.33 -34.66 17.37
C PRO A 723 22.16 -35.50 16.40
N ALA A 724 23.48 -35.26 16.31
CA ALA A 724 24.37 -36.15 15.59
C ALA A 724 25.82 -36.11 16.13
N PRO A 725 26.57 -37.24 16.04
CA PRO A 725 28.02 -37.25 16.16
C PRO A 725 28.65 -36.51 14.97
N ALA A 726 29.78 -35.83 15.19
CA ALA A 726 30.47 -35.03 14.19
C ALA A 726 30.82 -35.85 12.93
N VAL A 727 30.28 -35.45 11.77
CA VAL A 727 30.66 -36.00 10.46
C VAL A 727 31.68 -35.07 9.82
N THR A 728 32.78 -35.61 9.32
CA THR A 728 33.81 -34.86 8.57
C THR A 728 33.34 -34.56 7.14
N ASP A 729 33.62 -33.34 6.65
CA ASP A 729 33.22 -32.78 5.35
C ASP A 729 33.52 -33.67 4.11
N ALA A 730 34.42 -34.65 4.24
CA ALA A 730 34.82 -35.54 3.15
C ALA A 730 33.75 -36.59 2.76
N GLN A 731 32.80 -36.90 3.64
CA GLN A 731 31.79 -37.94 3.39
C GLN A 731 30.54 -37.39 2.67
N ALA A 732 30.20 -36.12 2.92
CA ALA A 732 29.07 -35.42 2.30
C ALA A 732 29.23 -35.15 0.79
N ASN A 733 30.47 -35.08 0.29
CA ASN A 733 30.74 -34.86 -1.14
C ASN A 733 30.61 -36.14 -1.99
N LYS A 734 30.69 -37.33 -1.39
CA LYS A 734 30.59 -38.62 -2.11
C LYS A 734 29.14 -39.03 -2.39
N GLU A 735 28.20 -38.67 -1.53
CA GLU A 735 26.77 -39.00 -1.67
C GLU A 735 26.05 -38.11 -2.71
N LYS A 736 26.64 -36.95 -3.09
CA LYS A 736 26.09 -36.07 -4.13
C LYS A 736 26.14 -36.64 -5.56
N GLU A 737 26.99 -37.64 -5.83
CA GLU A 737 27.17 -38.20 -7.18
C GLU A 737 26.30 -39.45 -7.47
N GLU A 738 25.72 -40.12 -6.45
CA GLU A 738 24.93 -41.36 -6.65
C GLU A 738 23.41 -41.15 -6.82
N ALA A 739 22.91 -39.91 -6.78
CA ALA A 739 21.47 -39.59 -6.84
C ALA A 739 20.84 -39.63 -8.26
N ALA A 740 21.30 -40.50 -9.16
CA ALA A 740 20.80 -40.61 -10.55
C ALA A 740 19.39 -41.25 -10.68
N SER A 741 18.78 -41.66 -9.57
CA SER A 741 17.41 -42.19 -9.50
C SER A 741 16.65 -41.52 -8.34
N ALA A 742 16.45 -40.20 -8.41
CA ALA A 742 15.73 -39.45 -7.37
C ALA A 742 14.22 -39.74 -7.44
N TRP A 743 13.69 -40.25 -6.33
CA TRP A 743 12.25 -40.36 -6.08
C TRP A 743 11.80 -39.13 -5.28
N GLU A 744 10.67 -38.53 -5.62
CA GLU A 744 10.09 -37.37 -4.96
C GLU A 744 8.77 -37.74 -4.28
N PHE A 745 8.53 -37.21 -3.09
CA PHE A 745 7.27 -37.38 -2.37
C PHE A 745 6.12 -36.66 -3.12
N VAL A 746 4.96 -37.31 -3.19
CA VAL A 746 3.78 -36.73 -3.87
C VAL A 746 2.60 -36.54 -2.92
N VAL A 747 2.15 -37.59 -2.23
CA VAL A 747 0.99 -37.51 -1.34
C VAL A 747 1.07 -38.51 -0.20
N MET A 748 0.52 -38.11 0.95
CA MET A 748 0.26 -39.02 2.07
C MET A 748 -1.11 -39.68 1.87
N LEU A 749 -1.13 -41.00 1.78
CA LEU A 749 -2.34 -41.79 1.59
C LEU A 749 -3.00 -42.12 2.94
N ASP A 750 -2.20 -42.44 3.95
CA ASP A 750 -2.68 -42.66 5.32
C ASP A 750 -1.60 -42.26 6.34
N ASP A 751 -1.98 -41.41 7.30
CA ASP A 751 -1.12 -40.94 8.39
C ASP A 751 -0.98 -41.97 9.51
N ARG A 752 -2.00 -42.82 9.76
CA ARG A 752 -2.03 -43.71 10.93
C ARG A 752 -2.87 -44.97 10.66
N ALA A 753 -2.46 -45.77 9.69
CA ALA A 753 -3.06 -47.08 9.45
C ALA A 753 -2.72 -48.01 10.64
N VAL A 754 -3.74 -48.34 11.45
CA VAL A 754 -3.58 -49.23 12.60
C VAL A 754 -3.20 -50.65 12.15
N ILE A 755 -2.34 -51.32 12.93
CA ILE A 755 -1.97 -52.71 12.62
C ILE A 755 -3.20 -53.63 12.64
N ASN A 756 -3.29 -54.52 11.66
CA ASN A 756 -4.33 -55.55 11.58
C ASN A 756 -3.71 -56.94 11.37
N VAL A 757 -4.49 -57.99 11.64
CA VAL A 757 -4.01 -59.39 11.57
C VAL A 757 -3.55 -59.76 10.16
N ASN A 758 -4.23 -59.21 9.15
CA ASN A 758 -3.98 -59.49 7.73
C ASN A 758 -2.89 -58.59 7.13
N GLN A 759 -2.44 -57.57 7.86
CA GLN A 759 -1.45 -56.57 7.42
C GLN A 759 -1.75 -55.94 6.05
N THR A 760 -3.02 -55.58 5.84
CA THR A 760 -3.50 -54.93 4.60
C THR A 760 -4.23 -53.63 4.90
N THR A 761 -4.16 -52.66 3.99
CA THR A 761 -4.92 -51.40 4.09
C THR A 761 -5.45 -51.01 2.72
N GLU A 762 -6.74 -50.72 2.64
CA GLU A 762 -7.38 -50.19 1.42
C GLU A 762 -7.20 -48.67 1.39
N LEU A 763 -6.68 -48.15 0.29
CA LEU A 763 -6.35 -46.74 0.12
C LEU A 763 -6.96 -46.21 -1.17
N TYR A 764 -7.54 -45.01 -1.09
CA TYR A 764 -8.02 -44.23 -2.22
C TYR A 764 -6.93 -43.26 -2.68
N LEU A 765 -6.64 -43.24 -3.98
CA LEU A 765 -5.73 -42.26 -4.58
C LEU A 765 -6.56 -41.09 -5.15
N PRO A 766 -6.49 -39.88 -4.57
CA PRO A 766 -7.25 -38.73 -5.07
C PRO A 766 -6.77 -38.26 -6.45
N HIS A 767 -7.58 -37.44 -7.12
CA HIS A 767 -7.22 -36.82 -8.41
C HIS A 767 -6.26 -35.63 -8.27
N THR A 768 -6.33 -34.93 -7.14
CA THR A 768 -5.55 -33.75 -6.84
C THR A 768 -4.88 -33.89 -5.48
N ASP A 769 -3.79 -33.17 -5.28
CA ASP A 769 -3.20 -32.99 -3.96
C ASP A 769 -4.08 -32.09 -3.07
N ALA A 770 -3.69 -31.93 -1.80
CA ALA A 770 -4.42 -31.08 -0.86
C ALA A 770 -4.44 -29.57 -1.24
N LYS A 771 -3.63 -29.16 -2.23
CA LYS A 771 -3.60 -27.80 -2.78
C LYS A 771 -4.47 -27.66 -4.04
N GLY A 772 -5.14 -28.74 -4.47
CA GLY A 772 -5.94 -28.79 -5.69
C GLY A 772 -5.13 -28.96 -6.98
N VAL A 773 -3.84 -29.30 -6.87
CA VAL A 773 -2.96 -29.52 -8.03
C VAL A 773 -3.13 -30.96 -8.52
N PRO A 774 -3.41 -31.19 -9.81
CA PRO A 774 -3.50 -32.54 -10.37
C PRO A 774 -2.17 -33.29 -10.29
N PHE A 775 -2.22 -34.59 -10.01
CA PHE A 775 -1.02 -35.42 -9.98
C PHE A 775 -0.45 -35.64 -11.39
N PRO A 776 0.89 -35.53 -11.57
CA PRO A 776 1.52 -35.81 -12.85
C PRO A 776 1.51 -37.32 -13.16
N GLN A 777 1.50 -37.66 -14.45
CA GLN A 777 1.61 -39.07 -14.87
C GLN A 777 3.05 -39.58 -14.71
N GLY A 778 3.23 -40.90 -14.59
CA GLY A 778 4.56 -41.53 -14.60
C GLY A 778 4.69 -42.76 -13.71
N GLU A 779 5.94 -43.11 -13.38
CA GLU A 779 6.28 -44.20 -12.47
C GLU A 779 6.21 -43.75 -11.01
N TYR A 780 5.51 -44.54 -10.20
CA TYR A 780 5.31 -44.33 -8.78
C TYR A 780 5.65 -45.59 -7.98
N ARG A 781 5.92 -45.41 -6.68
CA ARG A 781 6.05 -46.49 -5.70
C ARG A 781 5.41 -46.08 -4.38
N VAL A 782 4.94 -47.06 -3.62
CA VAL A 782 4.44 -46.85 -2.26
C VAL A 782 5.59 -47.02 -1.28
N ARG A 783 5.69 -46.09 -0.32
CA ARG A 783 6.57 -46.19 0.86
C ARG A 783 5.70 -46.46 2.09
N VAL A 784 6.02 -47.54 2.82
CA VAL A 784 5.38 -47.90 4.09
C VAL A 784 6.38 -47.68 5.22
N ARG A 785 5.99 -46.93 6.26
CA ARG A 785 6.80 -46.71 7.46
C ARG A 785 6.08 -47.27 8.69
N GLY A 786 6.73 -48.14 9.45
CA GLY A 786 6.22 -48.69 10.70
C GLY A 786 6.74 -47.93 11.91
N PHE A 787 5.82 -47.49 12.77
CA PHE A 787 6.09 -46.84 14.05
C PHE A 787 5.60 -47.69 15.20
N ASP A 788 6.53 -48.02 16.09
CA ASP A 788 6.29 -48.68 17.37
C ASP A 788 6.39 -47.61 18.47
N VAL A 789 5.26 -47.34 19.13
CA VAL A 789 5.13 -46.22 20.09
C VAL A 789 5.93 -46.51 21.37
N GLU A 790 6.21 -47.77 21.69
CA GLU A 790 7.03 -48.11 22.87
C GLU A 790 8.52 -47.81 22.60
N MET A 791 9.00 -48.11 21.39
CA MET A 791 10.39 -47.86 20.99
C MET A 791 10.65 -46.41 20.55
N ASN A 792 9.63 -45.73 20.03
CA ASN A 792 9.71 -44.34 19.56
C ASN A 792 8.51 -43.52 20.09
N PRO A 793 8.47 -43.21 21.39
CA PRO A 793 7.33 -42.52 22.01
C PRO A 793 7.16 -41.07 21.54
N THR A 794 8.23 -40.42 21.06
CA THR A 794 8.19 -39.06 20.52
C THR A 794 7.83 -39.00 19.04
N LEU A 795 7.72 -40.15 18.38
CA LEU A 795 7.48 -40.30 16.93
C LEU A 795 8.55 -39.60 16.08
N HIS A 796 9.81 -39.64 16.50
CA HIS A 796 10.91 -39.02 15.75
C HIS A 796 11.02 -39.62 14.33
N PRO A 797 11.11 -38.80 13.26
CA PRO A 797 10.97 -39.25 11.85
C PRO A 797 12.13 -40.11 11.33
N ALA A 798 13.26 -40.14 12.06
CA ALA A 798 14.37 -41.03 11.76
C ALA A 798 14.24 -42.42 12.41
N LEU A 799 13.41 -42.56 13.46
CA LEU A 799 13.29 -43.79 14.25
C LEU A 799 12.07 -44.61 13.80
N CYS A 800 12.10 -45.05 12.54
CA CYS A 800 11.05 -45.86 11.94
C CYS A 800 11.63 -47.00 11.10
N SER A 801 10.84 -48.05 10.92
CA SER A 801 11.14 -49.11 9.96
C SER A 801 10.51 -48.77 8.61
N GLU A 802 11.18 -48.95 7.49
CA GLU A 802 10.61 -48.62 6.18
C GLU A 802 10.84 -49.68 5.10
N ALA A 803 9.92 -49.71 4.14
CA ALA A 803 10.00 -50.51 2.93
C ALA A 803 9.28 -49.82 1.75
N PHE A 804 9.64 -50.25 0.54
CA PHE A 804 9.07 -49.73 -0.70
C PHE A 804 8.46 -50.86 -1.53
N SER A 805 7.37 -50.55 -2.24
CA SER A 805 6.80 -51.44 -3.25
C SER A 805 7.65 -51.50 -4.52
N LYS A 806 7.33 -52.44 -5.42
CA LYS A 806 7.77 -52.35 -6.81
C LYS A 806 7.14 -51.11 -7.50
N PRO A 807 7.81 -50.51 -8.50
CA PRO A 807 7.25 -49.41 -9.28
C PRO A 807 5.99 -49.83 -10.07
N PHE A 808 5.04 -48.91 -10.22
CA PHE A 808 3.83 -49.02 -11.03
C PHE A 808 3.49 -47.68 -11.67
N CYS A 809 2.62 -47.66 -12.69
CA CYS A 809 2.25 -46.43 -13.40
C CYS A 809 0.99 -45.77 -12.80
N VAL A 810 0.97 -44.44 -12.68
CA VAL A 810 -0.22 -43.65 -12.29
C VAL A 810 -0.59 -42.70 -13.42
N PHE A 811 -1.90 -42.60 -13.71
CA PHE A 811 -2.46 -41.70 -14.71
C PHE A 811 -3.96 -41.42 -14.46
N ASP A 812 -4.50 -40.37 -15.07
CA ASP A 812 -5.94 -40.11 -15.09
C ASP A 812 -6.61 -40.97 -16.19
N ALA A 813 -7.43 -41.94 -15.78
CA ALA A 813 -8.12 -42.84 -16.70
C ALA A 813 -9.40 -42.23 -17.30
N ILE A 814 -9.94 -41.16 -16.72
CA ILE A 814 -11.24 -40.59 -17.11
C ILE A 814 -11.30 -40.23 -18.60
N PRO A 815 -10.31 -39.52 -19.21
CA PRO A 815 -10.38 -39.17 -20.63
C PRO A 815 -10.46 -40.39 -21.56
N GLN A 816 -9.81 -41.50 -21.19
CA GLN A 816 -9.85 -42.75 -21.96
C GLN A 816 -11.19 -43.47 -21.78
N LEU A 817 -11.74 -43.46 -20.57
CA LEU A 817 -13.04 -44.07 -20.26
C LEU A 817 -14.21 -43.30 -20.90
N VAL A 818 -14.14 -41.97 -20.94
CA VAL A 818 -15.11 -41.14 -21.69
C VAL A 818 -15.06 -41.48 -23.18
N GLN A 819 -13.86 -41.58 -23.75
CA GLN A 819 -13.70 -41.96 -25.14
C GLN A 819 -14.29 -43.35 -25.42
N GLN A 820 -14.06 -44.32 -24.54
CA GLN A 820 -14.53 -45.68 -24.72
C GLN A 820 -16.05 -45.82 -24.59
N PHE A 821 -16.69 -45.08 -23.69
CA PHE A 821 -18.13 -45.18 -23.46
C PHE A 821 -18.96 -44.39 -24.49
N PHE A 822 -18.48 -43.21 -24.90
CA PHE A 822 -19.20 -42.33 -25.84
C PHE A 822 -18.67 -42.39 -27.28
N GLU A 823 -17.66 -43.24 -27.55
CA GLU A 823 -17.06 -43.46 -28.87
C GLU A 823 -16.50 -42.18 -29.52
N THR A 824 -15.81 -41.33 -28.76
CA THR A 824 -15.23 -40.07 -29.27
C THR A 824 -13.95 -40.29 -30.07
N ALA A 825 -13.59 -39.32 -30.92
CA ALA A 825 -12.45 -39.44 -31.84
C ALA A 825 -11.10 -39.39 -31.11
N LYS A 826 -11.04 -38.68 -29.97
CA LYS A 826 -9.84 -38.53 -29.13
C LYS A 826 -10.17 -38.68 -27.65
N PRO A 827 -9.19 -39.07 -26.81
CA PRO A 827 -9.34 -39.07 -25.36
C PRO A 827 -9.44 -37.62 -24.87
N SER A 828 -10.67 -37.12 -24.77
CA SER A 828 -10.98 -35.79 -24.26
C SER A 828 -12.35 -35.76 -23.59
N THR A 829 -12.44 -35.07 -22.46
CA THR A 829 -13.71 -34.81 -21.77
C THR A 829 -14.48 -33.65 -22.40
N SER A 830 -13.83 -32.80 -23.22
CA SER A 830 -14.45 -31.63 -23.85
C SER A 830 -15.30 -31.97 -25.08
N GLU A 831 -15.13 -33.16 -25.66
CA GLU A 831 -15.91 -33.61 -26.82
C GLU A 831 -17.33 -34.05 -26.42
N VAL A 832 -17.58 -34.27 -25.12
CA VAL A 832 -18.89 -34.64 -24.55
C VAL A 832 -19.26 -33.63 -23.45
N PRO A 833 -19.91 -32.51 -23.79
CA PRO A 833 -20.28 -31.49 -22.80
C PRO A 833 -21.42 -31.97 -21.87
N ASP A 834 -22.34 -32.78 -22.40
CA ASP A 834 -23.55 -33.23 -21.71
C ASP A 834 -23.69 -34.76 -21.80
N ILE A 835 -24.19 -35.39 -20.74
CA ILE A 835 -24.46 -36.84 -20.65
C ILE A 835 -25.97 -37.05 -20.57
N SER A 836 -26.53 -37.76 -21.55
CA SER A 836 -27.96 -38.08 -21.52
C SER A 836 -28.36 -38.83 -20.26
N SER A 837 -29.48 -38.44 -19.64
CA SER A 837 -29.97 -39.04 -18.37
C SER A 837 -30.15 -40.56 -18.44
N SER A 838 -30.50 -41.12 -19.61
CA SER A 838 -30.58 -42.57 -19.80
C SER A 838 -29.23 -43.29 -19.69
N ASN A 839 -28.15 -42.58 -20.00
CA ASN A 839 -26.79 -43.12 -20.07
C ASN A 839 -25.99 -42.82 -18.80
N PHE A 840 -26.39 -41.85 -17.98
CA PHE A 840 -25.61 -41.39 -16.83
C PHE A 840 -25.35 -42.49 -15.78
N VAL A 841 -26.38 -43.27 -15.41
CA VAL A 841 -26.22 -44.38 -14.45
C VAL A 841 -25.34 -45.49 -15.03
N ALA A 842 -25.54 -45.83 -16.31
CA ALA A 842 -24.73 -46.81 -17.02
C ALA A 842 -23.26 -46.36 -17.13
N PHE A 843 -23.02 -45.06 -17.34
CA PHE A 843 -21.69 -44.47 -17.34
C PHE A 843 -21.04 -44.55 -15.95
N CYS A 844 -21.76 -44.21 -14.87
CA CYS A 844 -21.23 -44.37 -13.51
C CYS A 844 -20.90 -45.82 -13.17
N ALA A 845 -21.73 -46.78 -13.61
CA ALA A 845 -21.44 -48.21 -13.46
C ALA A 845 -20.18 -48.62 -14.25
N PHE A 846 -20.06 -48.16 -15.50
CA PHE A 846 -18.88 -48.41 -16.35
C PHE A 846 -17.58 -47.87 -15.71
N LEU A 847 -17.62 -46.69 -15.09
CA LEU A 847 -16.46 -46.14 -14.36
C LEU A 847 -16.08 -47.02 -13.16
N ARG A 848 -17.06 -47.56 -12.42
CA ARG A 848 -16.82 -48.48 -11.30
C ARG A 848 -16.24 -49.82 -11.76
N GLU A 849 -16.73 -50.35 -12.88
CA GLU A 849 -16.20 -51.58 -13.51
C GLU A 849 -14.74 -51.42 -13.95
N ALA A 850 -14.35 -50.22 -14.40
CA ALA A 850 -12.95 -49.87 -14.68
C ALA A 850 -12.08 -49.69 -13.41
N GLY A 851 -12.69 -49.77 -12.22
CA GLY A 851 -12.02 -49.69 -10.93
C GLY A 851 -11.92 -48.28 -10.32
N LEU A 852 -12.59 -47.27 -10.91
CA LEU A 852 -12.72 -45.95 -10.30
C LEU A 852 -13.78 -45.96 -9.19
N ASP A 853 -13.59 -45.12 -8.17
CA ASP A 853 -14.56 -44.94 -7.11
C ASP A 853 -15.50 -43.78 -7.47
N VAL A 854 -16.76 -44.11 -7.73
CA VAL A 854 -17.84 -43.14 -7.96
C VAL A 854 -18.83 -43.25 -6.80
N PRO A 855 -18.73 -42.38 -5.78
CA PRO A 855 -19.63 -42.42 -4.63
C PRO A 855 -21.08 -42.18 -5.03
N MET A 856 -22.02 -42.87 -4.38
CA MET A 856 -23.46 -42.69 -4.61
C MET A 856 -23.94 -41.24 -4.46
N ARG A 857 -23.35 -40.48 -3.52
CA ARG A 857 -23.68 -39.06 -3.34
C ARG A 857 -23.18 -38.18 -4.49
N CYS A 858 -22.03 -38.51 -5.08
CA CYS A 858 -21.52 -37.81 -6.25
C CYS A 858 -22.44 -38.03 -7.46
N GLU A 859 -22.85 -39.27 -7.70
CA GLU A 859 -23.84 -39.62 -8.74
C GLU A 859 -25.16 -38.87 -8.51
N PHE A 860 -25.67 -38.87 -7.28
CA PHE A 860 -26.90 -38.18 -6.93
C PHE A 860 -26.84 -36.66 -7.10
N GLU A 861 -25.80 -35.99 -6.60
CA GLU A 861 -25.67 -34.53 -6.70
C GLU A 861 -25.42 -34.07 -8.13
N ALA A 862 -24.65 -34.82 -8.92
CA ALA A 862 -24.50 -34.55 -10.35
C ALA A 862 -25.85 -34.69 -11.08
N GLY A 863 -26.62 -35.73 -10.77
CA GLY A 863 -27.95 -35.97 -11.32
C GLY A 863 -29.04 -34.94 -10.92
N GLN A 864 -28.74 -34.01 -10.02
CA GLN A 864 -29.64 -32.91 -9.64
C GLN A 864 -29.44 -31.62 -10.45
N VAL A 865 -28.28 -31.46 -11.09
CA VAL A 865 -27.96 -30.27 -11.90
C VAL A 865 -28.05 -30.65 -13.37
N LEU A 866 -29.23 -30.44 -13.94
CA LEU A 866 -29.57 -30.86 -15.30
C LEU A 866 -29.74 -29.66 -16.22
N ASN A 867 -29.45 -29.87 -17.51
CA ASN A 867 -29.79 -28.91 -18.55
C ASN A 867 -31.31 -28.94 -18.86
N ALA A 868 -31.77 -28.10 -19.80
CA ALA A 868 -33.19 -28.02 -20.16
C ALA A 868 -33.75 -29.32 -20.79
N GLU A 869 -32.88 -30.17 -21.32
CA GLU A 869 -33.22 -31.46 -21.96
C GLU A 869 -33.20 -32.61 -20.95
N GLY A 870 -32.78 -32.34 -19.70
CA GLY A 870 -32.68 -33.33 -18.64
C GLY A 870 -31.35 -34.07 -18.61
N ASP A 871 -30.32 -33.59 -19.30
CA ASP A 871 -28.99 -34.18 -19.33
C ASP A 871 -28.08 -33.62 -18.23
N VAL A 872 -27.09 -34.41 -17.81
CA VAL A 872 -26.12 -34.05 -16.78
C VAL A 872 -24.91 -33.38 -17.42
N PHE A 873 -24.47 -32.23 -16.90
CA PHE A 873 -23.24 -31.57 -17.37
C PHE A 873 -22.00 -32.39 -17.00
N MET A 874 -21.21 -32.79 -18.01
CA MET A 874 -19.98 -33.57 -17.83
C MET A 874 -18.97 -32.83 -16.93
N GLU A 875 -18.80 -31.52 -17.15
CA GLU A 875 -17.86 -30.70 -16.38
C GLU A 875 -18.21 -30.66 -14.89
N TYR A 876 -19.49 -30.48 -14.56
CA TYR A 876 -19.95 -30.47 -13.16
C TYR A 876 -19.79 -31.84 -12.48
N PHE A 877 -20.13 -32.93 -13.18
CA PHE A 877 -19.88 -34.29 -12.66
C PHE A 877 -18.39 -34.53 -12.39
N LEU A 878 -17.51 -34.12 -13.30
CA LEU A 878 -16.07 -34.26 -13.14
C LEU A 878 -15.51 -33.37 -12.03
N GLU A 879 -16.06 -32.17 -11.82
CA GLU A 879 -15.72 -31.30 -10.70
C GLU A 879 -16.03 -31.99 -9.37
N LEU A 880 -17.24 -32.56 -9.23
CA LEU A 880 -17.64 -33.30 -8.03
C LEU A 880 -16.79 -34.56 -7.81
N LEU A 881 -16.46 -35.29 -8.88
CA LEU A 881 -15.67 -36.52 -8.81
C LEU A 881 -14.20 -36.25 -8.50
N ARG A 882 -13.62 -35.16 -9.03
CA ARG A 882 -12.21 -34.79 -8.80
C ARG A 882 -11.99 -33.98 -7.52
N GLY A 883 -13.06 -33.52 -6.87
CA GLY A 883 -13.02 -32.78 -5.61
C GLY A 883 -12.91 -33.66 -4.36
N ASP A 884 -12.73 -33.00 -3.21
CA ASP A 884 -12.55 -33.62 -1.89
C ASP A 884 -13.86 -33.80 -1.11
N ARG A 885 -15.01 -33.53 -1.72
CA ARG A 885 -16.31 -33.45 -1.03
C ARG A 885 -16.89 -34.81 -0.64
N PHE A 886 -16.76 -35.82 -1.50
CA PHE A 886 -17.43 -37.13 -1.31
C PHE A 886 -16.50 -38.28 -0.97
N HIS A 887 -15.24 -38.15 -1.37
CA HIS A 887 -14.18 -39.10 -1.08
C HIS A 887 -12.88 -38.33 -0.87
N GLN A 888 -12.07 -38.81 0.06
CA GLN A 888 -10.84 -38.16 0.49
C GLN A 888 -9.78 -39.24 0.68
N SER A 889 -8.51 -38.85 0.57
CA SER A 889 -7.41 -39.68 1.07
C SER A 889 -7.65 -40.01 2.55
N CYS A 890 -7.24 -41.19 3.02
CA CYS A 890 -7.40 -41.58 4.42
C CYS A 890 -6.65 -40.62 5.37
N ALA A 891 -5.53 -40.04 4.90
CA ALA A 891 -4.82 -38.97 5.60
C ALA A 891 -5.71 -37.72 5.85
N GLU A 892 -6.43 -37.25 4.82
CA GLU A 892 -7.34 -36.10 4.94
C GLU A 892 -8.59 -36.43 5.76
N ALA A 893 -9.18 -37.61 5.54
CA ALA A 893 -10.36 -38.07 6.27
C ALA A 893 -10.08 -38.26 7.77
N GLY A 894 -8.82 -38.54 8.12
CA GLY A 894 -8.39 -38.63 9.51
C GLY A 894 -8.43 -37.29 10.25
N LEU A 895 -8.41 -36.16 9.54
CA LEU A 895 -8.39 -34.83 10.14
C LEU A 895 -9.79 -34.23 10.26
N THR A 896 -10.00 -33.51 11.35
CA THR A 896 -11.23 -32.74 11.54
C THR A 896 -11.27 -31.52 10.61
N GLU A 897 -12.47 -31.02 10.30
CA GLU A 897 -12.64 -29.78 9.54
C GLU A 897 -11.91 -28.59 10.18
N VAL A 898 -11.92 -28.51 11.52
CA VAL A 898 -11.22 -27.46 12.27
C VAL A 898 -9.70 -27.58 12.09
N GLN A 899 -9.15 -28.81 12.10
CA GLN A 899 -7.72 -29.03 11.83
C GLN A 899 -7.33 -28.59 10.43
N ARG A 900 -8.14 -28.92 9.41
CA ARG A 900 -7.92 -28.46 8.03
C ARG A 900 -7.99 -26.93 7.92
N ALA A 901 -8.87 -26.27 8.67
CA ALA A 901 -8.98 -24.80 8.67
C ALA A 901 -7.75 -24.09 9.27
N ILE A 902 -7.14 -24.65 10.33
CA ILE A 902 -5.95 -24.06 10.98
C ILE A 902 -4.62 -24.53 10.38
N GLU A 903 -4.65 -25.55 9.52
CA GLU A 903 -3.48 -26.22 8.95
C GLU A 903 -2.46 -25.25 8.33
N PRO A 904 -2.86 -24.28 7.47
CA PRO A 904 -1.89 -23.40 6.83
C PRO A 904 -1.07 -22.58 7.83
N SER A 905 -1.69 -22.18 8.96
CA SER A 905 -1.00 -21.43 10.02
C SER A 905 -0.06 -22.33 10.83
N CYS A 906 -0.50 -23.55 11.16
CA CYS A 906 0.33 -24.50 11.88
C CYS A 906 1.54 -24.92 11.04
N ARG A 907 1.33 -25.14 9.74
CA ARG A 907 2.38 -25.46 8.78
C ARG A 907 3.42 -24.34 8.67
N ALA A 908 2.98 -23.11 8.41
CA ALA A 908 3.89 -21.96 8.31
C ALA A 908 4.68 -21.72 9.61
N HIS A 909 4.06 -21.99 10.77
CA HIS A 909 4.75 -21.90 12.06
C HIS A 909 5.75 -23.03 12.27
N TRP A 910 5.40 -24.25 11.89
CA TRP A 910 6.27 -25.41 11.97
C TRP A 910 7.50 -25.25 11.04
N GLU A 911 7.31 -24.70 9.84
CA GLU A 911 8.37 -24.38 8.88
C GLU A 911 9.38 -23.34 9.42
N LEU A 912 9.02 -22.51 10.40
CA LEU A 912 9.97 -21.63 11.09
C LEU A 912 10.96 -22.41 11.97
N HIS A 913 10.47 -23.42 12.68
CA HIS A 913 11.28 -24.30 13.52
C HIS A 913 11.99 -25.39 12.70
N HIS A 914 11.53 -25.62 11.46
CA HIS A 914 12.10 -26.55 10.49
C HIS A 914 12.48 -25.81 9.19
N PRO A 915 13.39 -24.81 9.26
CA PRO A 915 13.68 -23.92 8.14
C PRO A 915 14.09 -24.71 6.89
N GLY A 916 13.46 -24.40 5.76
CA GLY A 916 13.68 -25.07 4.48
C GLY A 916 13.10 -26.48 4.36
N ALA A 917 12.09 -26.83 5.19
CA ALA A 917 11.37 -28.09 5.08
C ALA A 917 10.68 -28.26 3.72
N ASN A 918 10.65 -29.51 3.22
CA ASN A 918 9.91 -29.87 2.01
C ASN A 918 8.51 -30.43 2.36
N GLU A 919 7.71 -30.72 1.33
CA GLU A 919 6.36 -31.31 1.51
C GLU A 919 6.39 -32.68 2.18
N GLU A 920 7.45 -33.46 1.96
CA GLU A 920 7.65 -34.74 2.64
C GLU A 920 7.67 -34.51 4.15
N GLU A 921 8.63 -33.73 4.67
CA GLU A 921 8.80 -33.50 6.10
C GLU A 921 7.51 -32.97 6.76
N TRP A 922 6.79 -32.07 6.08
CA TRP A 922 5.48 -31.61 6.55
C TRP A 922 4.48 -32.77 6.64
N ALA A 923 4.34 -33.56 5.58
CA ALA A 923 3.41 -34.68 5.56
C ALA A 923 3.72 -35.72 6.66
N GLU A 924 5.01 -35.95 6.97
CA GLU A 924 5.41 -36.86 8.06
C GLU A 924 5.02 -36.31 9.45
N ALA A 925 5.16 -35.01 9.66
CA ALA A 925 4.88 -34.38 10.96
C ALA A 925 3.41 -33.94 11.12
N ARG A 926 2.68 -33.81 10.01
CA ARG A 926 1.36 -33.16 9.91
C ARG A 926 0.41 -33.62 10.99
N ARG A 927 0.23 -34.94 11.11
CA ARG A 927 -0.74 -35.49 12.06
C ARG A 927 -0.40 -35.16 13.50
N GLN A 928 0.86 -35.35 13.88
CA GLN A 928 1.33 -35.08 15.23
C GLN A 928 1.25 -33.58 15.56
N VAL A 929 1.64 -32.71 14.63
CA VAL A 929 1.59 -31.25 14.81
C VAL A 929 0.16 -30.78 15.00
N LEU A 930 -0.79 -31.22 14.16
CA LEU A 930 -2.20 -30.82 14.25
C LEU A 930 -2.92 -31.41 15.46
N ASP A 931 -2.58 -32.63 15.88
CA ASP A 931 -3.11 -33.23 17.11
C ASP A 931 -2.59 -32.46 18.33
N ARG A 932 -1.29 -32.13 18.39
CA ARG A 932 -0.72 -31.27 19.45
C ARG A 932 -1.35 -29.88 19.44
N ALA A 933 -1.51 -29.28 18.27
CA ALA A 933 -2.13 -27.96 18.11
C ALA A 933 -3.53 -27.94 18.73
N MET A 934 -4.36 -28.96 18.50
CA MET A 934 -5.71 -29.04 19.03
C MET A 934 -5.82 -29.46 20.50
N ALA A 935 -4.83 -30.20 21.01
CA ALA A 935 -4.81 -30.70 22.37
C ALA A 935 -4.20 -29.70 23.36
N LYS A 936 -3.04 -29.11 23.02
CA LYS A 936 -2.25 -28.26 23.92
C LYS A 936 -2.27 -26.78 23.52
N GLU A 937 -2.39 -26.47 22.24
CA GLU A 937 -2.20 -25.11 21.72
C GLU A 937 -3.48 -24.50 21.11
N ARG A 938 -4.65 -25.04 21.45
CA ARG A 938 -5.91 -24.72 20.76
C ARG A 938 -6.18 -23.22 20.68
N GLU A 939 -6.00 -22.51 21.79
CA GLU A 939 -6.29 -21.08 21.90
C GLU A 939 -5.36 -20.20 21.04
N TRP A 940 -4.18 -20.70 20.65
CA TRP A 940 -3.30 -20.00 19.70
C TRP A 940 -3.83 -20.05 18.28
N TRP A 941 -4.39 -21.20 17.88
CA TRP A 941 -4.71 -21.51 16.49
C TRP A 941 -6.18 -21.28 16.13
N PHE A 942 -7.07 -21.44 17.10
CA PHE A 942 -8.51 -21.36 16.89
C PHE A 942 -8.92 -19.93 16.46
N PRO A 943 -9.89 -19.78 15.54
CA PRO A 943 -10.32 -18.47 15.10
C PRO A 943 -10.79 -17.59 16.26
N ASN A 944 -10.37 -16.33 16.27
CA ASN A 944 -10.65 -15.34 17.30
C ASN A 944 -11.18 -14.06 16.70
N GLU A 945 -12.45 -13.74 16.96
CA GLU A 945 -13.17 -12.61 16.36
C GLU A 945 -12.53 -11.24 16.58
N MET A 946 -11.79 -11.07 17.69
CA MET A 946 -11.11 -9.80 18.01
C MET A 946 -9.75 -9.64 17.31
N LEU A 947 -9.09 -10.75 16.96
CA LEU A 947 -7.71 -10.77 16.44
C LEU A 947 -7.61 -11.21 14.97
N ASP A 948 -8.58 -11.98 14.48
CA ASP A 948 -8.54 -12.51 13.13
C ASP A 948 -8.90 -11.46 12.09
N VAL A 949 -8.20 -11.57 10.96
CA VAL A 949 -8.46 -10.77 9.77
C VAL A 949 -9.20 -11.65 8.77
N THR A 950 -10.42 -11.28 8.39
CA THR A 950 -11.25 -12.05 7.46
C THR A 950 -10.80 -11.90 6.00
N SER A 951 -10.23 -10.76 5.64
CA SER A 951 -9.65 -10.53 4.31
C SER A 951 -8.53 -9.51 4.39
N ILE A 952 -7.42 -9.79 3.70
CA ILE A 952 -6.31 -8.83 3.61
C ILE A 952 -6.73 -7.55 2.87
N SER A 953 -7.60 -7.65 1.86
CA SER A 953 -8.06 -6.51 1.05
C SER A 953 -9.10 -5.63 1.75
N ALA A 954 -9.93 -6.21 2.62
CA ALA A 954 -10.98 -5.48 3.33
C ALA A 954 -10.63 -5.18 4.80
N GLY A 955 -9.53 -5.75 5.31
CA GLY A 955 -9.23 -5.79 6.74
C GLY A 955 -8.96 -4.43 7.38
N GLY A 956 -8.30 -3.53 6.64
CA GLY A 956 -7.99 -2.17 7.10
C GLY A 956 -9.19 -1.22 7.10
N THR A 957 -10.25 -1.53 6.34
CA THR A 957 -11.41 -0.64 6.12
C THR A 957 -12.71 -1.15 6.74
N HIS A 958 -12.89 -2.47 6.88
CA HIS A 958 -14.16 -3.05 7.33
C HIS A 958 -14.10 -3.78 8.69
N SER A 959 -12.94 -4.30 9.12
CA SER A 959 -12.85 -5.08 10.38
C SER A 959 -12.22 -4.35 11.55
N LEU A 960 -11.32 -3.39 11.31
CA LEU A 960 -10.61 -2.67 12.38
C LEU A 960 -10.87 -1.16 12.29
N THR A 961 -11.61 -0.60 13.26
CA THR A 961 -11.84 0.85 13.34
C THR A 961 -10.75 1.53 14.17
N PRO A 962 -10.45 2.83 13.92
CA PRO A 962 -9.53 3.61 14.74
C PRO A 962 -9.84 3.59 16.24
N GLU A 963 -11.14 3.53 16.59
CA GLU A 963 -11.64 3.52 17.97
C GLU A 963 -11.41 2.17 18.67
N MET A 964 -11.59 1.07 17.95
CA MET A 964 -11.40 -0.30 18.48
C MET A 964 -9.94 -0.75 18.48
N TYR A 965 -9.09 -0.13 17.65
CA TYR A 965 -7.66 -0.45 17.56
C TYR A 965 -6.94 -0.61 18.91
N PRO A 966 -6.97 0.37 19.84
CA PRO A 966 -6.26 0.23 21.11
C PRO A 966 -6.81 -0.92 21.97
N ALA A 967 -8.12 -1.19 21.90
CA ALA A 967 -8.75 -2.29 22.62
C ALA A 967 -8.33 -3.66 22.04
N ALA A 968 -8.27 -3.79 20.71
CA ALA A 968 -7.85 -5.02 20.04
C ALA A 968 -6.36 -5.33 20.31
N VAL A 969 -5.49 -4.31 20.28
CA VAL A 969 -4.06 -4.47 20.66
C VAL A 969 -3.93 -4.87 22.12
N ARG A 970 -4.71 -4.25 23.02
CA ARG A 970 -4.71 -4.59 24.44
C ARG A 970 -5.17 -6.03 24.67
N TYR A 971 -6.27 -6.43 24.03
CA TYR A 971 -6.80 -7.79 24.08
C TYR A 971 -5.75 -8.82 23.63
N GLY A 972 -5.09 -8.57 22.50
CA GLY A 972 -4.02 -9.44 22.01
C GLY A 972 -2.86 -9.57 23.00
N ARG A 973 -2.43 -8.46 23.60
CA ARG A 973 -1.37 -8.46 24.63
C ARG A 973 -1.79 -9.25 25.87
N GLU A 974 -3.00 -9.05 26.36
CA GLU A 974 -3.52 -9.75 27.54
C GLU A 974 -3.67 -11.25 27.28
N LEU A 975 -4.21 -11.63 26.12
CA LEU A 975 -4.32 -13.03 25.71
C LEU A 975 -2.94 -13.71 25.68
N CYS A 976 -1.97 -13.16 24.95
CA CYS A 976 -0.63 -13.75 24.85
C CYS A 976 0.11 -13.75 26.20
N SER A 977 -0.17 -12.81 27.10
CA SER A 977 0.41 -12.80 28.46
C SER A 977 -0.06 -14.01 29.30
N VAL A 978 -1.28 -14.48 29.08
CA VAL A 978 -1.91 -15.58 29.83
C VAL A 978 -1.60 -16.94 29.19
N LEU A 979 -1.52 -17.02 27.87
CA LEU A 979 -1.30 -18.30 27.18
C LEU A 979 0.08 -18.89 27.48
N ALA A 980 0.14 -20.22 27.55
CA ALA A 980 1.35 -20.97 27.78
C ALA A 980 1.90 -21.58 26.48
N ALA A 981 3.21 -21.78 26.45
CA ALA A 981 3.92 -22.53 25.41
C ALA A 981 4.88 -23.54 26.05
N GLU A 982 5.05 -24.69 25.41
CA GLU A 982 5.87 -25.80 25.89
C GLU A 982 7.09 -25.99 24.98
N GLY A 983 8.28 -26.05 25.58
CA GLY A 983 9.54 -26.35 24.91
C GLY A 983 10.28 -27.50 25.58
N GLN A 984 11.08 -28.22 24.79
CA GLN A 984 11.83 -29.38 25.23
C GLN A 984 13.30 -29.26 24.79
N PHE A 985 14.22 -29.78 25.61
CA PHE A 985 15.63 -29.86 25.26
C PHE A 985 16.26 -31.14 25.80
N ASP A 986 17.09 -31.79 24.99
CA ASP A 986 17.84 -33.01 25.31
C ASP A 986 19.35 -32.74 25.12
N ASN A 987 20.18 -33.14 26.09
CA ASN A 987 21.63 -33.02 26.00
C ASN A 987 22.32 -34.18 25.27
N ASN A 988 21.57 -35.15 24.73
CA ASN A 988 22.07 -36.36 24.08
C ASN A 988 22.88 -37.30 25.00
N GLN A 989 22.84 -37.06 26.30
CA GLN A 989 23.45 -37.89 27.34
C GLN A 989 22.39 -38.57 28.22
N GLY A 990 21.12 -38.51 27.81
CA GLY A 990 20.00 -39.18 28.48
C GLY A 990 19.27 -38.33 29.54
N LEU A 991 19.62 -37.04 29.69
CA LEU A 991 18.86 -36.07 30.48
C LEU A 991 18.16 -35.08 29.55
N ALA A 992 16.83 -35.06 29.63
CA ALA A 992 16.01 -34.05 28.98
C ALA A 992 15.21 -33.23 29.99
N ALA A 993 14.85 -32.00 29.62
CA ALA A 993 13.91 -31.19 30.36
C ALA A 993 12.80 -30.67 29.45
N THR A 994 11.60 -30.59 30.01
CA THR A 994 10.44 -29.93 29.41
C THR A 994 10.05 -28.75 30.27
N CYS A 995 9.82 -27.60 29.64
CA CYS A 995 9.44 -26.37 30.30
C CYS A 995 8.14 -25.83 29.71
N VAL A 996 7.24 -25.38 30.58
CA VAL A 996 6.04 -24.62 30.18
C VAL A 996 6.21 -23.19 30.65
N VAL A 997 6.03 -22.24 29.73
CA VAL A 997 6.26 -20.81 29.96
C VAL A 997 5.06 -20.00 29.51
N ASN A 998 4.65 -19.03 30.33
CA ASN A 998 3.61 -18.06 29.96
C ASN A 998 4.19 -16.77 29.36
N GLY A 999 3.32 -15.86 28.90
CA GLY A 999 3.76 -14.64 28.21
C GLY A 999 4.41 -13.57 29.08
N THR A 1000 4.52 -13.78 30.39
CA THR A 1000 5.40 -12.95 31.25
C THR A 1000 6.87 -13.39 31.17
N GLY A 1001 7.14 -14.53 30.53
CA GLY A 1001 8.45 -15.19 30.51
C GLY A 1001 8.69 -16.07 31.74
N ALA A 1002 7.72 -16.20 32.65
CA ALA A 1002 7.81 -17.07 33.81
C ALA A 1002 7.59 -18.54 33.44
N ALA A 1003 8.36 -19.43 34.05
CA ALA A 1003 8.16 -20.87 33.94
C ALA A 1003 7.03 -21.30 34.87
N GLU A 1004 5.96 -21.85 34.31
CA GLU A 1004 4.87 -22.47 35.05
C GLU A 1004 5.26 -23.86 35.55
N SER A 1005 6.05 -24.59 34.77
CA SER A 1005 6.60 -25.88 35.16
C SER A 1005 7.95 -26.15 34.49
N ILE A 1006 8.81 -26.88 35.20
CA ILE A 1006 10.07 -27.43 34.71
C ILE A 1006 10.12 -28.89 35.17
N THR A 1007 10.16 -29.82 34.23
CA THR A 1007 10.19 -31.26 34.51
C THR A 1007 11.42 -31.88 33.88
N PHE A 1008 12.23 -32.59 34.67
CA PHE A 1008 13.34 -33.39 34.17
C PHE A 1008 12.89 -34.82 33.91
N SER A 1009 13.33 -35.38 32.79
CA SER A 1009 13.17 -36.77 32.43
C SER A 1009 14.54 -37.40 32.20
N THR A 1010 14.85 -38.43 32.98
CA THR A 1010 16.00 -39.31 32.76
C THR A 1010 15.51 -40.57 32.07
N GLY A 1011 16.11 -40.95 30.93
CA GLY A 1011 15.88 -42.29 30.37
C GLY A 1011 16.36 -43.39 31.32
N ASP A 1012 16.08 -44.66 31.01
CA ASP A 1012 16.44 -45.86 31.82
C ASP A 1012 17.97 -46.10 31.99
N HIS A 1013 18.80 -45.08 31.81
CA HIS A 1013 20.24 -45.10 32.05
C HIS A 1013 20.55 -44.85 33.54
N SER A 1014 20.40 -45.91 34.34
CA SER A 1014 20.60 -45.91 35.81
C SER A 1014 22.04 -45.66 36.32
N SER A 1015 23.02 -45.37 35.45
CA SER A 1015 24.45 -45.26 35.83
C SER A 1015 25.11 -43.88 35.62
N ALA A 1016 24.40 -42.88 35.09
CA ALA A 1016 25.01 -41.58 34.83
C ALA A 1016 25.07 -40.70 36.09
N THR A 1017 26.29 -40.37 36.56
CA THR A 1017 26.52 -39.28 37.51
C THR A 1017 26.33 -37.93 36.80
N THR A 1018 25.10 -37.44 36.72
CA THR A 1018 24.82 -36.12 36.13
C THR A 1018 25.19 -35.01 37.12
N SER A 1019 26.01 -34.07 36.69
CA SER A 1019 26.35 -32.91 37.52
C SER A 1019 25.19 -31.91 37.59
N ILE A 1020 25.16 -31.09 38.65
CA ILE A 1020 24.19 -29.99 38.77
C ILE A 1020 24.36 -29.00 37.61
N GLU A 1021 25.60 -28.76 37.15
CA GLU A 1021 25.88 -27.85 36.02
C GLU A 1021 25.26 -28.34 34.72
N GLU A 1022 25.34 -29.65 34.44
CA GLU A 1022 24.68 -30.27 33.28
C GLU A 1022 23.16 -30.17 33.37
N ALA A 1023 22.58 -30.45 34.55
CA ALA A 1023 21.14 -30.33 34.76
C ALA A 1023 20.64 -28.89 34.57
N LEU A 1024 21.38 -27.89 35.08
CA LEU A 1024 21.07 -26.48 34.88
C LEU A 1024 21.22 -26.07 33.41
N SER A 1025 22.21 -26.60 32.69
CA SER A 1025 22.37 -26.37 31.26
C SER A 1025 21.20 -26.92 30.45
N VAL A 1026 20.71 -28.12 30.78
CA VAL A 1026 19.53 -28.74 30.15
C VAL A 1026 18.28 -27.92 30.43
N ALA A 1027 18.04 -27.54 31.68
CA ALA A 1027 16.91 -26.67 32.03
C ALA A 1027 16.97 -25.32 31.30
N LYS A 1028 18.16 -24.71 31.19
CA LYS A 1028 18.36 -23.48 30.43
C LYS A 1028 18.05 -23.65 28.94
N GLY A 1029 18.43 -24.77 28.35
CA GLY A 1029 18.08 -25.12 26.97
C GLY A 1029 16.56 -25.25 26.77
N ALA A 1030 15.89 -25.98 27.66
CA ALA A 1030 14.44 -26.18 27.60
C ALA A 1030 13.65 -24.89 27.82
N LEU A 1031 14.07 -24.05 28.78
CA LEU A 1031 13.49 -22.71 28.99
C LEU A 1031 13.64 -21.84 27.75
N ARG A 1032 14.83 -21.84 27.13
CA ARG A 1032 15.07 -21.07 25.89
C ARG A 1032 14.16 -21.54 24.75
N SER A 1033 14.04 -22.85 24.55
CA SER A 1033 13.13 -23.43 23.55
C SER A 1033 11.67 -23.02 23.82
N ALA A 1034 11.23 -23.06 25.08
CA ALA A 1034 9.88 -22.66 25.48
C ALA A 1034 9.62 -21.17 25.25
N HIS A 1035 10.59 -20.29 25.59
CA HIS A 1035 10.52 -18.86 25.30
C HIS A 1035 10.45 -18.59 23.79
N ASP A 1036 11.29 -19.26 23.01
CA ASP A 1036 11.32 -19.08 21.55
C ASP A 1036 10.00 -19.56 20.92
N ARG A 1037 9.46 -20.72 21.34
CA ARG A 1037 8.13 -21.21 20.95
C ARG A 1037 7.01 -20.23 21.31
N HIS A 1038 7.04 -19.65 22.51
CA HIS A 1038 6.05 -18.65 22.93
C HIS A 1038 6.10 -17.39 22.03
N ASN A 1039 7.30 -16.91 21.71
CA ASN A 1039 7.50 -15.73 20.87
C ASN A 1039 7.01 -15.97 19.43
N THR A 1040 7.30 -17.14 18.85
CA THR A 1040 6.85 -17.46 17.49
C THR A 1040 5.32 -17.64 17.43
N LEU A 1041 4.71 -18.28 18.45
CA LEU A 1041 3.24 -18.38 18.57
C LEU A 1041 2.58 -17.01 18.71
N THR A 1042 3.15 -16.12 19.51
CA THR A 1042 2.67 -14.73 19.68
C THR A 1042 2.72 -13.96 18.36
N ALA A 1043 3.81 -14.09 17.60
CA ALA A 1043 3.92 -13.46 16.29
C ALA A 1043 2.84 -13.97 15.31
N PHE A 1044 2.49 -15.26 15.36
CA PHE A 1044 1.43 -15.83 14.52
C PHE A 1044 0.03 -15.41 14.95
N ARG A 1045 -0.21 -15.29 16.26
CA ARG A 1045 -1.51 -14.88 16.81
C ARG A 1045 -1.81 -13.40 16.59
N LEU A 1046 -0.81 -12.52 16.73
CA LEU A 1046 -0.99 -11.06 16.67
C LEU A 1046 -0.60 -10.46 15.31
N GLY A 1047 0.20 -11.16 14.52
CA GLY A 1047 0.79 -10.67 13.27
C GLY A 1047 -0.22 -10.19 12.21
N PRO A 1048 -1.30 -10.94 11.91
CA PRO A 1048 -2.28 -10.49 10.91
C PRO A 1048 -2.93 -9.15 11.27
N LEU A 1049 -3.39 -9.01 12.53
CA LEU A 1049 -3.99 -7.76 13.02
C LEU A 1049 -2.96 -6.62 13.08
N SER A 1050 -1.73 -6.88 13.53
CA SER A 1050 -0.71 -5.84 13.65
C SER A 1050 -0.33 -5.25 12.28
N LYS A 1051 -0.20 -6.10 11.25
CA LYS A 1051 0.06 -5.66 9.87
C LYS A 1051 -1.10 -4.84 9.30
N GLN A 1052 -2.35 -5.22 9.58
CA GLN A 1052 -3.52 -4.41 9.17
C GLN A 1052 -3.60 -3.08 9.92
N ALA A 1053 -3.27 -3.08 11.22
CA ALA A 1053 -3.20 -1.85 12.01
C ALA A 1053 -2.14 -0.88 11.48
N GLN A 1054 -1.01 -1.38 10.96
CA GLN A 1054 0.01 -0.53 10.32
C GLN A 1054 -0.55 0.19 9.10
N VAL A 1055 -1.34 -0.48 8.27
CA VAL A 1055 -2.04 0.16 7.12
C VAL A 1055 -3.03 1.20 7.61
N LEU A 1056 -3.86 0.86 8.60
CA LEU A 1056 -4.85 1.78 9.19
C LEU A 1056 -4.19 3.06 9.72
N LEU A 1057 -3.11 2.95 10.47
CA LEU A 1057 -2.43 4.11 11.07
C LEU A 1057 -1.61 4.91 10.06
N PHE A 1058 -0.93 4.25 9.12
CA PHE A 1058 -0.05 4.90 8.16
C PHE A 1058 -0.83 5.55 7.01
N CYS A 1059 -1.70 4.79 6.34
CA CYS A 1059 -2.50 5.28 5.21
C CYS A 1059 -3.72 6.07 5.69
N GLY A 1060 -4.30 5.70 6.83
CA GLY A 1060 -5.43 6.40 7.46
C GLY A 1060 -5.04 7.55 8.38
N VAL A 1061 -3.81 8.06 8.29
CA VAL A 1061 -3.27 9.11 9.19
C VAL A 1061 -4.17 10.35 9.27
N ASN A 1062 -4.87 10.70 8.19
CA ASN A 1062 -5.79 11.85 8.16
C ASN A 1062 -7.07 11.66 9.00
N GLY A 1063 -7.38 10.43 9.42
CA GLY A 1063 -8.43 10.11 10.39
C GLY A 1063 -7.96 10.21 11.85
N MET A 1064 -6.68 10.48 12.10
CA MET A 1064 -6.07 10.49 13.43
C MET A 1064 -5.70 11.92 13.88
N GLU A 1065 -5.62 12.14 15.19
CA GLU A 1065 -5.27 13.44 15.79
C GLU A 1065 -3.82 13.89 15.52
N PHE A 1066 -2.92 12.95 15.22
CA PHE A 1066 -1.53 13.23 14.86
C PHE A 1066 -1.32 13.43 13.35
N GLY A 1067 -2.41 13.44 12.56
CA GLY A 1067 -2.37 13.63 11.11
C GLY A 1067 -2.81 15.01 10.63
N GLY A 1068 -2.54 15.29 9.36
CA GLY A 1068 -2.96 16.50 8.66
C GLY A 1068 -2.64 17.79 9.42
N LYS A 1069 -3.64 18.68 9.55
CA LYS A 1069 -3.48 19.99 10.21
C LYS A 1069 -3.17 19.92 11.71
N TYR A 1070 -3.46 18.80 12.37
CA TYR A 1070 -3.27 18.65 13.82
C TYR A 1070 -1.89 18.09 14.19
N ALA A 1071 -1.16 17.51 13.23
CA ALA A 1071 0.20 16.99 13.44
C ALA A 1071 1.14 18.01 14.11
N ARG A 1072 1.09 19.29 13.70
CA ARG A 1072 1.89 20.37 14.31
C ARG A 1072 1.52 20.62 15.78
N THR A 1073 0.24 20.46 16.13
CA THR A 1073 -0.22 20.57 17.53
C THR A 1073 0.31 19.41 18.36
N TYR A 1074 0.30 18.19 17.81
CA TYR A 1074 0.85 17.01 18.47
C TYR A 1074 2.35 17.16 18.74
N VAL A 1075 3.11 17.64 17.75
CA VAL A 1075 4.55 17.93 17.90
C VAL A 1075 4.80 19.01 18.95
N TYR A 1076 4.00 20.09 18.94
CA TYR A 1076 4.07 21.14 19.97
C TYR A 1076 3.86 20.56 21.38
N ALA A 1077 2.80 19.77 21.58
CA ALA A 1077 2.49 19.14 22.85
C ALA A 1077 3.61 18.18 23.30
N PHE A 1078 4.17 17.40 22.37
CA PHE A 1078 5.27 16.49 22.64
C PHE A 1078 6.56 17.22 23.07
N GLU A 1079 6.91 18.31 22.41
CA GLU A 1079 8.06 19.14 22.80
C GLU A 1079 7.85 19.84 24.14
N LYS A 1080 6.62 20.27 24.43
CA LYS A 1080 6.25 20.83 25.74
C LYS A 1080 6.36 19.80 26.85
N ALA A 1081 5.83 18.59 26.64
CA ALA A 1081 5.97 17.49 27.58
C ALA A 1081 7.44 17.16 27.87
N LYS A 1082 8.32 17.16 26.86
CA LYS A 1082 9.76 16.96 27.07
C LYS A 1082 10.39 18.06 27.95
N LYS A 1083 10.01 19.32 27.73
CA LYS A 1083 10.51 20.45 28.53
C LYS A 1083 10.00 20.39 29.97
N GLU A 1084 8.72 20.05 30.16
CA GLU A 1084 8.11 19.88 31.47
C GLU A 1084 8.73 18.72 32.25
N LEU A 1085 9.00 17.58 31.59
CA LEU A 1085 9.71 16.45 32.20
C LEU A 1085 11.13 16.83 32.61
N ALA A 1086 11.84 17.63 31.80
CA ALA A 1086 13.17 18.12 32.15
C ALA A 1086 13.13 19.08 33.36
N ALA A 1087 12.16 19.99 33.42
CA ALA A 1087 11.95 20.87 34.57
C ALA A 1087 11.61 20.08 35.84
N THR A 1088 10.71 19.10 35.72
CA THR A 1088 10.31 18.19 36.81
C THR A 1088 11.50 17.38 37.34
N PHE A 1089 12.43 16.98 36.47
CA PHE A 1089 13.65 16.31 36.91
C PHE A 1089 14.56 17.24 37.72
N VAL A 1090 14.71 18.50 37.31
CA VAL A 1090 15.52 19.51 38.01
C VAL A 1090 14.90 19.91 39.36
N SER A 1091 13.56 19.95 39.47
CA SER A 1091 12.83 20.21 40.71
C SER A 1091 12.75 19.01 41.67
N GLY A 1092 13.49 17.93 41.43
CA GLY A 1092 13.49 16.75 42.32
C GLY A 1092 12.28 15.84 42.15
N ARG A 1093 11.65 15.83 40.98
CA ARG A 1093 10.40 15.14 40.61
C ARG A 1093 9.12 15.73 41.20
N GLU A 1094 9.20 16.96 41.70
CA GLU A 1094 8.02 17.74 42.05
C GLU A 1094 7.43 18.36 40.77
N VAL A 1095 6.17 18.02 40.48
CA VAL A 1095 5.47 18.52 39.29
C VAL A 1095 5.11 19.99 39.49
N PRO A 1096 5.45 20.89 38.54
CA PRO A 1096 5.06 22.29 38.60
C PRO A 1096 3.57 22.45 38.91
N GLY A 1097 3.21 23.40 39.78
CA GLY A 1097 1.81 23.71 40.05
C GLY A 1097 1.08 24.23 38.80
N VAL A 1098 -0.20 23.89 38.65
CA VAL A 1098 -1.08 24.37 37.56
C VAL A 1098 -1.26 25.90 37.61
N ASP A 1099 -1.13 26.51 38.79
CA ASP A 1099 -1.17 27.97 38.98
C ASP A 1099 0.15 28.67 38.59
N GLU A 1100 1.22 27.92 38.28
CA GLU A 1100 2.55 28.44 37.88
C GLU A 1100 3.08 29.55 38.81
N ALA A 1101 2.77 29.45 40.10
CA ALA A 1101 3.19 30.42 41.11
C ALA A 1101 4.72 30.45 41.29
N ASP A 1102 5.38 29.32 41.00
CA ASP A 1102 6.83 29.12 41.14
C ASP A 1102 7.62 29.67 39.94
N VAL A 1103 6.93 30.17 38.92
CA VAL A 1103 7.56 30.75 37.72
C VAL A 1103 7.92 32.22 37.97
N GLU A 1104 9.21 32.54 37.87
CA GLU A 1104 9.75 33.87 38.19
C GLU A 1104 9.23 34.98 37.26
N ARG A 1105 8.97 34.67 35.98
CA ARG A 1105 8.63 35.65 34.96
C ARG A 1105 7.24 35.44 34.38
N VAL A 1106 6.48 36.52 34.23
CA VAL A 1106 5.17 36.49 33.55
C VAL A 1106 5.25 35.99 32.11
N SER A 1107 6.38 36.19 31.43
CA SER A 1107 6.64 35.68 30.07
C SER A 1107 6.73 34.16 29.99
N GLU A 1108 6.95 33.49 31.12
CA GLU A 1108 7.08 32.03 31.22
C GLU A 1108 5.77 31.37 31.70
N LYS A 1109 4.78 32.17 32.10
CA LYS A 1109 3.45 31.68 32.50
C LYS A 1109 2.60 31.34 31.28
N GLU A 1110 1.97 30.18 31.31
CA GLU A 1110 0.93 29.74 30.37
C GLU A 1110 -0.49 30.05 30.89
N GLY A 1111 -0.67 30.22 32.21
CA GLY A 1111 -1.93 30.62 32.82
C GLY A 1111 -2.34 32.07 32.51
N VAL A 1112 -3.59 32.29 32.09
CA VAL A 1112 -4.14 33.62 31.75
C VAL A 1112 -5.48 33.86 32.43
N ASP A 1113 -5.65 35.04 33.03
CA ASP A 1113 -6.94 35.50 33.54
C ASP A 1113 -7.90 35.81 32.36
N ARG A 1114 -9.01 35.04 32.28
CA ARG A 1114 -10.01 35.14 31.20
C ARG A 1114 -11.41 35.45 31.74
N PHE A 1115 -11.52 36.41 32.66
CA PHE A 1115 -12.82 36.94 33.08
C PHE A 1115 -13.35 38.07 32.21
N ALA A 1116 -14.66 38.31 32.26
CA ALA A 1116 -15.30 39.40 31.51
C ALA A 1116 -14.83 40.79 31.97
N SER A 1117 -14.33 40.90 33.20
CA SER A 1117 -13.65 42.10 33.70
C SER A 1117 -12.47 41.72 34.57
N SER A 1118 -11.35 42.41 34.38
CA SER A 1118 -10.17 42.31 35.25
C SER A 1118 -10.36 43.02 36.59
N THR A 1119 -11.29 43.98 36.68
CA THR A 1119 -11.41 44.90 37.81
C THR A 1119 -12.72 44.80 38.56
N HIS A 1120 -13.81 44.40 37.91
CA HIS A 1120 -15.13 44.35 38.52
C HIS A 1120 -15.46 42.93 39.01
N PRO A 1121 -15.45 42.65 40.33
CA PRO A 1121 -15.61 41.30 40.87
C PRO A 1121 -16.93 40.61 40.51
N GLU A 1122 -18.06 41.33 40.38
CA GLU A 1122 -19.33 40.71 39.97
C GLU A 1122 -19.33 40.16 38.53
N GLN A 1123 -18.38 40.60 37.71
CA GLN A 1123 -18.17 40.14 36.33
C GLN A 1123 -17.07 39.07 36.23
N ARG A 1124 -16.49 38.66 37.37
CA ARG A 1124 -15.50 37.58 37.49
C ARG A 1124 -16.15 36.25 37.89
N LYS A 1125 -17.42 36.06 37.49
CA LYS A 1125 -18.20 34.85 37.72
C LYS A 1125 -18.17 33.94 36.49
N THR A 1126 -18.09 32.63 36.72
CA THR A 1126 -18.15 31.58 35.69
C THR A 1126 -19.57 31.22 35.27
N GLN A 1127 -20.56 31.47 36.14
CA GLN A 1127 -21.99 31.27 35.86
C GLN A 1127 -22.78 32.58 36.00
N PHE A 1128 -24.09 32.54 35.75
CA PHE A 1128 -24.95 33.73 35.86
C PHE A 1128 -24.97 34.34 37.28
N VAL A 1129 -24.83 33.50 38.32
CA VAL A 1129 -24.80 33.89 39.74
C VAL A 1129 -23.49 33.42 40.37
N PRO A 1130 -22.86 34.18 41.28
CA PRO A 1130 -21.65 33.76 41.97
C PRO A 1130 -21.90 32.52 42.83
N ARG A 1131 -21.22 31.42 42.53
CA ARG A 1131 -21.31 30.21 43.35
C ARG A 1131 -20.50 30.38 44.63
N THR A 1132 -20.99 29.76 45.70
CA THR A 1132 -20.27 29.64 46.97
C THR A 1132 -19.87 28.18 47.21
N GLY A 1133 -18.66 27.99 47.73
CA GLY A 1133 -18.18 26.71 48.21
C GLY A 1133 -18.78 26.34 49.57
N PRO A 1134 -18.42 25.16 50.09
CA PRO A 1134 -18.85 24.71 51.43
C PRO A 1134 -18.51 25.76 52.49
N GLY A 1135 -19.49 26.11 53.34
CA GLY A 1135 -19.33 27.15 54.35
C GLY A 1135 -19.46 28.60 53.85
N GLY A 1136 -19.91 28.81 52.61
CA GLY A 1136 -20.15 30.14 52.06
C GLY A 1136 -18.90 30.83 51.49
N SER A 1137 -17.81 30.08 51.25
CA SER A 1137 -16.58 30.62 50.67
C SER A 1137 -16.77 31.02 49.19
N PRO A 1138 -16.13 32.10 48.70
CA PRO A 1138 -16.18 32.48 47.29
C PRO A 1138 -15.46 31.44 46.41
N LEU A 1139 -16.12 30.95 45.37
CA LEU A 1139 -15.60 29.90 44.48
C LEU A 1139 -15.08 30.45 43.12
N GLU A 1140 -15.58 31.61 42.70
CA GLU A 1140 -15.37 32.14 41.35
C GLU A 1140 -13.95 32.69 41.14
N ASP A 1141 -13.46 33.50 42.08
CA ASP A 1141 -12.09 34.03 42.10
C ASP A 1141 -11.54 33.85 43.53
N PRO A 1142 -10.94 32.68 43.82
CA PRO A 1142 -10.50 32.36 45.18
C PRO A 1142 -9.32 33.26 45.58
N VAL A 1143 -9.40 33.80 46.79
CA VAL A 1143 -8.31 34.60 47.38
C VAL A 1143 -7.10 33.72 47.72
N ALA A 1144 -5.90 34.31 47.79
CA ALA A 1144 -4.64 33.56 47.91
C ALA A 1144 -4.59 32.61 49.13
N ASP A 1145 -5.22 33.00 50.24
CA ASP A 1145 -5.34 32.22 51.47
C ASP A 1145 -6.32 31.04 51.37
N GLN A 1146 -7.22 31.05 50.39
CA GLN A 1146 -8.13 29.92 50.09
C GLN A 1146 -7.45 28.85 49.21
N LYS A 1147 -6.44 29.23 48.42
CA LYS A 1147 -5.66 28.31 47.59
C LYS A 1147 -4.56 27.62 48.42
N SER A 1148 -4.96 26.68 49.28
CA SER A 1148 -4.01 25.87 50.07
C SER A 1148 -3.58 24.61 49.32
N GLN A 1149 -2.30 24.51 48.97
CA GLN A 1149 -1.67 23.26 48.52
C GLN A 1149 -0.94 22.62 49.72
N TRP A 1150 -1.62 21.72 50.43
CA TRP A 1150 -1.07 21.02 51.61
C TRP A 1150 -0.72 19.57 51.27
N GLY A 1151 0.49 19.13 51.64
CA GLY A 1151 0.98 17.76 51.41
C GLY A 1151 1.74 17.52 50.10
N ARG A 1152 2.17 18.60 49.41
CA ARG A 1152 3.17 18.54 48.33
C ARG A 1152 4.57 18.42 48.88
#